data_AF-A0A5C4UZM2-F1
#
_entry.id   AF-A0A5C4UZM2-F1
#
_cell.length_a   1.000
_cell.length_b   1.000
_cell.length_c   1.000
_cell.angle_alpha   90.00
_cell.angle_beta   90.00
_cell.angle_gamma   90.00
#
_symmetry.space_group_name_H-M   'P 1'
#
loop_
_entity.id
_entity.type
_entity.pdbx_description
1 polymer ?
#
loop_
_entity_poly.entity_id
_entity_poly.type
_entity_poly.pdbx_seq_one_letter_code
_entity_poly.pdbx_strand_id
1 'polypeptide(L)'
;MEASAGARKLTLGGHKQRAVLGLLLLRANRVVATSELLSALWPEENRPTTARKIVQNAVWGLRALFTGENGDHQGVGPELVTRAPGYVLRVPADQVDLHRFNRRVSEGRAALASGRPEEAARLLSAGLAEWHGPALADLVEAGTDWPELTALSRLRLDVMEDRFEAELRSGHDHAVLGELVALAEEEPLRERLCGQLMLALYRCGRQAQALDVFSRVRRALVEEHGLEPSRELQVLQQNILTHDPSLRPPTRTAPVAPAAPAAPAPAATVPETVREPERVPPRTERRSVAVLLVGADLPEGADPRSSRTLYHAATTVAEYAEEFGGVVAGALGRVSVAVFGLRPDAEDGPAAPEGASADAVRAALALRGPLGVPGASWRAVVSAGEALVRRDPHDPAAPVLVVGRLVDQARLLLAGVPNGEIHLSGEAVEDTAGLVPQRPTDRPHVRAVAEPRATPPPAATGLPDPAGGYEAELGILRSLLTRARHHDAPHLVTVLGERGAGKTELLADFIGGIQDDVVRVVRVRAGGSARWSVCDVLRACCGLGREADLADSALTELVHRVAGRGDTAERLLWRMLRERECPDAEADALDAWCDLLVLLARERPLVLSLDDAHVADDSVLNLVERLASVSRDVPLFLMVGARPAELLRRRPFWGSGLRHSGTLTLERLPDVDSTPEVVRATTRLVRRARGHRGAVCHDG
;
A
#
# COMPACT_ATOMS: atom_id res chain seq x y z
N MET A 1 4.07 -37.38 -13.39
CA MET A 1 4.77 -37.91 -14.59
C MET A 1 3.72 -38.44 -15.53
N GLU A 2 3.83 -38.13 -16.82
CA GLU A 2 2.90 -38.61 -17.85
C GLU A 2 3.67 -39.26 -18.99
N ALA A 3 3.05 -40.24 -19.66
CA ALA A 3 3.53 -40.82 -20.90
C ALA A 3 2.33 -41.07 -21.82
N SER A 4 2.51 -40.89 -23.13
CA SER A 4 1.45 -41.13 -24.11
C SER A 4 2.01 -41.83 -25.37
N ALA A 5 1.14 -42.60 -26.01
CA ALA A 5 1.37 -43.16 -27.34
C ALA A 5 0.31 -42.56 -28.28
N GLY A 6 0.72 -41.60 -29.12
CA GLY A 6 -0.22 -40.74 -29.83
C GLY A 6 -1.12 -39.97 -28.85
N ALA A 7 -2.43 -40.07 -29.03
CA ALA A 7 -3.40 -39.43 -28.12
C ALA A 7 -3.70 -40.23 -26.84
N ARG A 8 -3.22 -41.48 -26.72
CA ARG A 8 -3.55 -42.36 -25.59
C ARG A 8 -2.56 -42.15 -24.44
N LYS A 9 -3.04 -41.73 -23.27
CA LYS A 9 -2.24 -41.75 -22.02
C LYS A 9 -1.94 -43.19 -21.61
N LEU A 10 -0.68 -43.47 -21.29
CA LEU A 10 -0.20 -44.77 -20.82
C LEU A 10 -0.24 -44.83 -19.30
N THR A 11 -0.74 -45.94 -18.74
CA THR A 11 -0.71 -46.17 -17.29
C THR A 11 0.70 -46.57 -16.88
N LEU A 12 1.42 -45.63 -16.28
CA LEU A 12 2.73 -45.90 -15.69
C LEU A 12 2.52 -46.69 -14.39
N GLY A 13 3.32 -47.74 -14.18
CA GLY A 13 3.19 -48.63 -13.02
C GLY A 13 3.48 -47.97 -11.66
N GLY A 14 3.79 -48.79 -10.65
CA GLY A 14 4.01 -48.30 -9.28
C GLY A 14 5.18 -47.30 -9.15
N HIS A 15 5.26 -46.62 -8.01
CA HIS A 15 6.22 -45.54 -7.74
C HIS A 15 7.67 -45.87 -8.17
N LYS A 16 8.19 -47.07 -7.87
CA LYS A 16 9.57 -47.46 -8.25
C LYS A 16 9.77 -47.56 -9.76
N GLN A 17 8.75 -48.00 -10.51
CA GLN A 17 8.83 -48.05 -11.98
C GLN A 17 8.84 -46.64 -12.58
N ARG A 18 8.00 -45.73 -12.05
CA ARG A 18 8.01 -44.31 -12.44
C ARG A 18 9.33 -43.64 -12.11
N ALA A 19 9.89 -43.90 -10.94
CA ALA A 19 11.18 -43.35 -10.56
C ALA A 19 12.34 -43.84 -11.46
N VAL A 20 12.38 -45.13 -11.80
CA VAL A 20 13.37 -45.64 -12.80
C VAL A 20 13.21 -44.92 -14.13
N LEU A 21 11.98 -44.78 -14.63
CA LEU A 21 11.70 -44.07 -15.88
C LEU A 21 12.12 -42.60 -15.80
N GLY A 22 11.80 -41.91 -14.71
CA GLY A 22 12.13 -40.50 -14.49
C GLY A 22 13.62 -40.24 -14.55
N LEU A 23 14.43 -41.03 -13.83
CA LEU A 23 15.88 -40.88 -13.85
C LEU A 23 16.48 -41.19 -15.23
N LEU A 24 15.94 -42.20 -15.93
CA LEU A 24 16.34 -42.51 -17.30
C LEU A 24 15.97 -41.42 -18.31
N LEU A 25 14.84 -40.73 -18.12
CA LEU A 25 14.43 -39.60 -18.97
C LEU A 25 15.25 -38.34 -18.67
N LEU A 26 15.56 -38.05 -17.41
CA LEU A 26 16.47 -36.97 -17.01
C LEU A 26 17.87 -37.14 -17.62
N ARG A 27 18.28 -38.39 -17.84
CA ARG A 27 19.55 -38.79 -18.47
C ARG A 27 19.31 -39.50 -19.81
N ALA A 28 18.28 -39.10 -20.55
CA ALA A 28 17.92 -39.73 -21.81
C ALA A 28 19.13 -39.81 -22.77
N ASN A 29 19.20 -40.91 -23.52
CA ASN A 29 20.29 -41.23 -24.44
C ASN A 29 21.69 -41.39 -23.79
N ARG A 30 21.80 -41.41 -22.46
CA ARG A 30 23.04 -41.71 -21.71
C ARG A 30 22.90 -42.98 -20.87
N VAL A 31 24.03 -43.59 -20.51
CA VAL A 31 24.07 -44.77 -19.63
C VAL A 31 23.84 -44.31 -18.20
N VAL A 32 22.83 -44.86 -17.54
CA VAL A 32 22.60 -44.72 -16.09
C VAL A 32 23.02 -46.02 -15.44
N ALA A 33 23.98 -45.94 -14.51
CA ALA A 33 24.51 -47.14 -13.87
C ALA A 33 23.46 -47.78 -12.95
N THR A 34 23.51 -49.10 -12.79
CA THR A 34 22.58 -49.79 -11.87
C THR A 34 22.75 -49.29 -10.43
N SER A 35 23.98 -48.96 -10.02
CA SER A 35 24.25 -48.34 -8.71
C SER A 35 23.55 -47.00 -8.53
N GLU A 36 23.56 -46.14 -9.56
CA GLU A 36 22.87 -44.84 -9.51
C GLU A 36 21.36 -45.00 -9.40
N LEU A 37 20.76 -45.93 -10.15
CA LEU A 37 19.34 -46.26 -10.02
C LEU A 37 19.00 -46.75 -8.59
N LEU A 38 19.87 -47.54 -7.97
CA LEU A 38 19.67 -48.01 -6.61
C LEU A 38 19.75 -46.88 -5.58
N SER A 39 20.74 -45.99 -5.71
CA SER A 39 20.90 -44.83 -4.83
C SER A 39 19.76 -43.82 -4.98
N ALA A 40 19.24 -43.63 -6.20
CA ALA A 40 18.12 -42.74 -6.45
C ALA A 40 16.78 -43.26 -5.89
N LEU A 41 16.61 -44.58 -5.80
CA LEU A 41 15.36 -45.20 -5.36
C LEU A 41 15.31 -45.47 -3.85
N TRP A 42 16.47 -45.67 -3.21
CA TRP A 42 16.56 -45.93 -1.78
C TRP A 42 17.77 -45.21 -1.18
N PRO A 43 17.60 -44.52 -0.04
CA PRO A 43 18.71 -44.13 0.82
C PRO A 43 19.59 -45.34 1.14
N GLU A 44 20.89 -45.12 1.30
CA GLU A 44 21.87 -46.20 1.49
C GLU A 44 21.50 -47.10 2.67
N GLU A 45 20.95 -46.51 3.73
CA GLU A 45 20.56 -47.15 4.98
C GLU A 45 19.30 -48.02 4.86
N ASN A 46 18.42 -47.71 3.90
CA ASN A 46 17.10 -48.32 3.75
C ASN A 46 16.98 -49.22 2.51
N ARG A 47 18.11 -49.61 1.92
CA ARG A 47 18.13 -50.43 0.70
C ARG A 47 17.85 -51.91 1.00
N PRO A 48 16.77 -52.50 0.46
CA PRO A 48 16.49 -53.92 0.66
C PRO A 48 17.48 -54.80 -0.12
N THR A 49 17.72 -56.02 0.36
CA THR A 49 18.55 -57.03 -0.34
C THR A 49 18.03 -57.36 -1.73
N THR A 50 16.72 -57.17 -1.98
CA THR A 50 16.05 -57.40 -3.27
C THR A 50 16.06 -56.19 -4.21
N ALA A 51 16.69 -55.06 -3.85
CA ALA A 51 16.63 -53.80 -4.61
C ALA A 51 17.02 -53.95 -6.09
N ARG A 52 18.08 -54.72 -6.40
CA ARG A 52 18.47 -55.00 -7.79
C ARG A 52 17.36 -55.71 -8.58
N LYS A 53 16.69 -56.68 -7.96
CA LYS A 53 15.57 -57.41 -8.57
C LYS A 53 14.36 -56.49 -8.81
N ILE A 54 14.11 -55.55 -7.90
CA ILE A 54 13.06 -54.53 -8.07
C ILE A 54 13.36 -53.63 -9.27
N VAL A 55 14.61 -53.17 -9.43
CA VAL A 55 15.03 -52.38 -10.61
C VAL A 55 14.85 -53.19 -11.90
N GLN A 56 15.25 -54.46 -11.92
CA GLN A 56 15.07 -55.34 -13.08
C GLN A 56 13.58 -55.51 -13.44
N ASN A 57 12.71 -55.70 -12.44
CA ASN A 57 11.27 -55.81 -12.65
C ASN A 57 10.68 -54.50 -13.20
N ALA A 58 11.13 -53.34 -12.70
CA ALA A 58 10.74 -52.04 -13.23
C ALA A 58 11.16 -51.88 -14.71
N VAL A 59 12.41 -52.24 -15.05
CA VAL A 59 12.91 -52.22 -16.44
C VAL A 59 12.12 -53.16 -17.34
N TRP A 60 11.79 -54.36 -16.85
CA TRP A 60 10.96 -55.32 -17.58
C TRP A 60 9.56 -54.76 -17.88
N GLY A 61 8.92 -54.16 -16.87
CA GLY A 61 7.62 -53.50 -17.04
C GLY A 61 7.66 -52.31 -18.00
N LEU A 62 8.73 -51.50 -17.97
CA LEU A 62 8.91 -50.39 -18.90
C LEU A 62 9.12 -50.86 -20.34
N ARG A 63 9.88 -51.94 -20.55
CA ARG A 63 10.03 -52.56 -21.89
C ARG A 63 8.68 -53.01 -22.44
N ALA A 64 7.87 -53.68 -21.63
CA ALA A 64 6.54 -54.10 -22.05
C ALA A 64 5.65 -52.89 -22.44
N LEU A 65 5.75 -51.79 -21.70
CA LEU A 65 5.01 -50.55 -22.02
C LEU A 65 5.46 -49.92 -23.35
N PHE A 66 6.75 -49.94 -23.67
CA PHE A 66 7.29 -49.34 -24.90
C PHE A 66 7.04 -50.17 -26.16
N THR A 67 6.97 -51.50 -26.04
CA THR A 67 6.70 -52.40 -27.18
C THR A 67 5.21 -52.43 -27.59
N GLY A 68 4.30 -52.02 -26.69
CA GLY A 68 2.85 -52.08 -26.92
C GLY A 68 2.27 -53.49 -26.90
N GLU A 69 0.92 -53.62 -26.83
CA GLU A 69 0.22 -54.93 -26.88
C GLU A 69 0.17 -55.53 -28.30
N ASN A 70 0.40 -54.72 -29.33
CA ASN A 70 0.51 -55.13 -30.73
C ASN A 70 1.87 -54.66 -31.24
N GLY A 71 2.82 -55.57 -31.46
CA GLY A 71 4.23 -55.30 -31.76
C GLY A 71 4.53 -54.62 -33.11
N ASP A 72 3.67 -53.71 -33.57
CA ASP A 72 3.83 -52.93 -34.80
C ASP A 72 4.37 -51.53 -34.47
N HIS A 73 5.65 -51.46 -34.12
CA HIS A 73 6.39 -50.20 -34.16
C HIS A 73 7.41 -50.26 -35.29
N GLN A 74 7.05 -49.68 -36.44
CA GLN A 74 7.99 -49.28 -37.47
C GLN A 74 8.91 -48.16 -36.92
N GLY A 75 9.94 -48.55 -36.17
CA GLY A 75 11.25 -47.89 -36.14
C GLY A 75 11.47 -46.55 -35.42
N VAL A 76 10.47 -45.88 -34.83
CA VAL A 76 10.69 -44.55 -34.21
C VAL A 76 10.01 -44.41 -32.83
N GLY A 77 10.26 -45.35 -31.92
CA GLY A 77 9.78 -45.33 -30.54
C GLY A 77 10.90 -45.34 -29.50
N PRO A 78 10.61 -45.07 -28.22
CA PRO A 78 11.58 -45.18 -27.14
C PRO A 78 12.07 -46.63 -26.97
N GLU A 79 13.39 -46.82 -26.82
CA GLU A 79 14.02 -48.14 -26.67
C GLU A 79 14.85 -48.19 -25.37
N LEU A 80 14.53 -49.14 -24.48
CA LEU A 80 15.27 -49.34 -23.22
C LEU A 80 16.32 -50.45 -23.33
N VAL A 81 17.56 -50.06 -23.59
CA VAL A 81 18.69 -50.95 -23.85
C VAL A 81 19.48 -51.23 -22.57
N THR A 82 19.83 -52.50 -22.33
CA THR A 82 20.81 -52.85 -21.29
C THR A 82 22.21 -52.60 -21.84
N ARG A 83 22.98 -51.70 -21.21
CA ARG A 83 24.36 -51.39 -21.59
C ARG A 83 25.19 -51.22 -20.33
N ALA A 84 26.17 -52.10 -20.13
CA ALA A 84 27.00 -52.10 -18.92
C ALA A 84 27.62 -50.69 -18.66
N PRO A 85 27.62 -50.21 -17.40
CA PRO A 85 27.20 -50.88 -16.16
C PRO A 85 25.70 -50.73 -15.78
N GLY A 86 24.80 -50.39 -16.72
CA GLY A 86 23.38 -50.25 -16.42
C GLY A 86 22.47 -50.21 -17.65
N TYR A 87 21.70 -49.12 -17.79
CA TYR A 87 20.63 -49.01 -18.79
C TYR A 87 20.69 -47.68 -19.52
N VAL A 88 20.22 -47.67 -20.78
CA VAL A 88 20.06 -46.47 -21.61
C VAL A 88 18.63 -46.45 -22.13
N LEU A 89 17.92 -45.36 -21.89
CA LEU A 89 16.67 -45.08 -22.59
C LEU A 89 17.00 -44.25 -23.82
N ARG A 90 16.91 -44.86 -25.00
CA ARG A 90 17.04 -44.18 -26.29
C ARG A 90 15.69 -43.60 -26.65
N VAL A 91 15.63 -42.29 -26.85
CA VAL A 91 14.38 -41.60 -27.19
C VAL A 91 14.71 -40.37 -28.03
N PRO A 92 13.98 -40.12 -29.13
CA PRO A 92 14.11 -38.89 -29.90
C PRO A 92 13.90 -37.66 -29.02
N ALA A 93 14.73 -36.63 -29.23
CA ALA A 93 14.72 -35.43 -28.39
C ALA A 93 13.40 -34.65 -28.45
N ASP A 94 12.64 -34.77 -29.53
CA ASP A 94 11.32 -34.17 -29.71
C ASP A 94 10.21 -34.90 -28.95
N GLN A 95 10.43 -36.14 -28.49
CA GLN A 95 9.46 -36.91 -27.70
C GLN A 95 9.57 -36.65 -26.19
N VAL A 96 10.59 -35.92 -25.74
CA VAL A 96 10.77 -35.54 -24.32
C VAL A 96 10.58 -34.03 -24.18
N ASP A 97 9.61 -33.63 -23.37
CA ASP A 97 9.29 -32.22 -23.05
C ASP A 97 10.52 -31.43 -22.57
N LEU A 98 11.32 -32.01 -21.66
CA LEU A 98 12.55 -31.40 -21.15
C LEU A 98 13.56 -31.09 -22.27
N HIS A 99 13.67 -31.96 -23.27
CA HIS A 99 14.57 -31.72 -24.41
C HIS A 99 14.01 -30.65 -25.36
N ARG A 100 12.70 -30.62 -25.61
CA ARG A 100 12.04 -29.54 -26.36
C ARG A 100 12.21 -28.19 -25.65
N PHE A 101 12.03 -28.18 -24.33
CA PHE A 101 12.28 -27.02 -23.46
C PHE A 101 13.72 -26.52 -23.61
N ASN A 102 14.72 -27.38 -23.38
CA ASN A 102 16.13 -26.99 -23.46
C ASN A 102 16.53 -26.45 -24.84
N ARG A 103 15.98 -27.03 -25.92
CA ARG A 103 16.20 -26.52 -27.28
C ARG A 103 15.63 -25.11 -27.44
N ARG A 104 14.37 -24.88 -27.07
CA ARG A 104 13.72 -23.55 -27.14
C ARG A 104 14.44 -22.51 -26.29
N VAL A 105 14.91 -22.89 -25.10
CA VAL A 105 15.73 -22.03 -24.23
C VAL A 105 17.03 -21.64 -24.90
N SER A 106 17.74 -22.60 -25.50
CA SER A 106 18.99 -22.32 -26.22
C SER A 106 18.77 -21.39 -27.41
N GLU A 107 17.72 -21.61 -28.21
CA GLU A 107 17.35 -20.77 -29.34
C GLU A 107 16.94 -19.36 -28.88
N GLY A 108 16.15 -19.25 -27.82
CA GLY A 108 15.71 -17.98 -27.23
C GLY A 108 16.87 -17.16 -26.67
N ARG A 109 17.80 -17.78 -25.94
CA ARG A 109 19.03 -17.12 -25.46
C ARG A 109 19.91 -16.65 -26.62
N ALA A 110 20.03 -17.44 -27.69
CA ALA A 110 20.75 -17.03 -28.89
C ALA A 110 20.08 -15.83 -29.58
N ALA A 111 18.74 -15.77 -29.61
CA ALA A 111 17.99 -14.63 -30.13
C ALA A 111 18.20 -13.36 -29.28
N LEU A 112 18.18 -13.47 -27.94
CA LEU A 112 18.53 -12.37 -27.02
C LEU A 112 19.94 -11.83 -27.29
N ALA A 113 20.93 -12.71 -27.37
CA ALA A 113 22.31 -12.36 -27.64
C ALA A 113 22.49 -11.69 -29.02
N SER A 114 21.62 -12.03 -29.97
CA SER A 114 21.60 -11.44 -31.32
C SER A 114 20.77 -10.15 -31.43
N GLY A 115 20.30 -9.58 -30.32
CA GLY A 115 19.50 -8.35 -30.33
C GLY A 115 18.09 -8.51 -30.91
N ARG A 116 17.51 -9.72 -30.88
CA ARG A 116 16.14 -10.03 -31.34
C ARG A 116 15.24 -10.37 -30.14
N PRO A 117 14.87 -9.40 -29.29
CA PRO A 117 14.19 -9.65 -28.04
C PRO A 117 12.76 -10.21 -28.23
N GLU A 118 11.99 -9.75 -29.21
CA GLU A 118 10.64 -10.27 -29.48
C GLU A 118 10.65 -11.77 -29.84
N GLU A 119 11.59 -12.19 -30.69
CA GLU A 119 11.75 -13.58 -31.06
C GLU A 119 12.20 -14.44 -29.87
N ALA A 120 13.07 -13.89 -29.02
CA ALA A 120 13.48 -14.56 -27.80
C ALA A 120 12.32 -14.72 -26.82
N ALA A 121 11.50 -13.69 -26.61
CA ALA A 121 10.31 -13.75 -25.76
C ALA A 121 9.35 -14.85 -26.23
N ARG A 122 9.12 -14.95 -27.55
CA ARG A 122 8.29 -16.00 -28.15
C ARG A 122 8.86 -17.41 -27.91
N LEU A 123 10.15 -17.61 -28.15
CA LEU A 123 10.82 -18.92 -27.98
C LEU A 123 10.87 -19.35 -26.51
N LEU A 124 11.21 -18.43 -25.60
CA LEU A 124 11.27 -18.70 -24.16
C LEU A 124 9.88 -18.98 -23.58
N SER A 125 8.85 -18.22 -24.02
CA SER A 125 7.46 -18.49 -23.65
C SER A 125 6.99 -19.86 -24.12
N ALA A 126 7.31 -20.22 -25.36
CA ALA A 126 7.02 -21.57 -25.87
C ALA A 126 7.77 -22.64 -25.07
N GLY A 127 9.01 -22.39 -24.63
CA GLY A 127 9.73 -23.26 -23.72
C GLY A 127 8.97 -23.44 -22.39
N LEU A 128 8.63 -22.34 -21.72
CA LEU A 128 7.92 -22.35 -20.45
C LEU A 128 6.54 -23.03 -20.54
N ALA A 129 5.87 -22.98 -21.69
CA ALA A 129 4.61 -23.68 -21.93
C ALA A 129 4.71 -25.22 -21.92
N GLU A 130 5.91 -25.80 -22.00
CA GLU A 130 6.11 -27.25 -21.79
C GLU A 130 5.97 -27.65 -20.32
N TRP A 131 6.00 -26.69 -19.38
CA TRP A 131 5.86 -26.93 -17.95
C TRP A 131 4.39 -26.95 -17.53
N HIS A 132 3.97 -28.07 -16.95
CA HIS A 132 2.60 -28.28 -16.47
C HIS A 132 2.52 -28.33 -14.93
N GLY A 133 3.59 -27.89 -14.25
CA GLY A 133 3.75 -27.97 -12.79
C GLY A 133 5.20 -28.29 -12.39
N PRO A 134 5.45 -28.65 -11.12
CA PRO A 134 6.75 -29.11 -10.67
C PRO A 134 7.23 -30.35 -11.45
N ALA A 135 8.53 -30.39 -11.77
CA ALA A 135 9.12 -31.52 -12.49
C ALA A 135 8.93 -32.82 -11.68
N LEU A 136 8.31 -33.82 -12.31
CA LEU A 136 8.03 -35.13 -11.69
C LEU A 136 7.31 -35.01 -10.33
N ALA A 137 6.30 -34.13 -10.23
CA ALA A 137 5.56 -33.87 -8.98
C ALA A 137 5.12 -35.14 -8.22
N ASP A 138 4.66 -36.18 -8.92
CA ASP A 138 4.25 -37.46 -8.33
C ASP A 138 5.38 -38.24 -7.64
N LEU A 139 6.63 -37.99 -8.04
CA LEU A 139 7.81 -38.54 -7.38
C LEU A 139 8.25 -37.68 -6.21
N VAL A 140 8.21 -36.35 -6.37
CA VAL A 140 8.55 -35.39 -5.30
C VAL A 140 7.61 -35.53 -4.11
N GLU A 141 6.30 -35.61 -4.35
CA GLU A 141 5.28 -35.83 -3.32
C GLU A 141 5.47 -37.16 -2.58
N ALA A 142 6.06 -38.16 -3.24
CA ALA A 142 6.40 -39.45 -2.65
C ALA A 142 7.76 -39.44 -1.92
N GLY A 143 8.40 -38.27 -1.75
CA GLY A 143 9.65 -38.09 -1.01
C GLY A 143 10.92 -38.22 -1.85
N THR A 144 10.83 -38.08 -3.18
CA THR A 144 12.00 -38.11 -4.07
C THR A 144 12.70 -36.76 -4.08
N ASP A 145 13.95 -36.70 -3.61
CA ASP A 145 14.76 -35.48 -3.56
C ASP A 145 16.04 -35.65 -4.38
N TRP A 146 15.91 -35.64 -5.71
CA TRP A 146 17.06 -35.75 -6.62
C TRP A 146 17.66 -34.38 -6.94
N PRO A 147 19.00 -34.24 -6.96
CA PRO A 147 19.65 -32.98 -7.34
C PRO A 147 19.21 -32.45 -8.71
N GLU A 148 18.92 -33.34 -9.66
CA GLU A 148 18.41 -32.98 -10.99
C GLU A 148 17.06 -32.25 -10.92
N LEU A 149 16.17 -32.59 -9.99
CA LEU A 149 14.87 -31.91 -9.84
C LEU A 149 15.05 -30.49 -9.33
N THR A 150 15.92 -30.29 -8.34
CA THR A 150 16.28 -28.96 -7.84
C THR A 150 16.96 -28.11 -8.93
N ALA A 151 17.85 -28.71 -9.72
CA ALA A 151 18.48 -28.03 -10.85
C ALA A 151 17.46 -27.62 -11.92
N LEU A 152 16.45 -28.45 -12.19
CA LEU A 152 15.37 -28.15 -13.12
C LEU A 152 14.47 -27.00 -12.63
N SER A 153 14.12 -26.99 -11.33
CA SER A 153 13.37 -25.88 -10.74
C SER A 153 14.13 -24.56 -10.85
N ARG A 154 15.44 -24.57 -10.58
CA ARG A 154 16.31 -23.39 -10.76
C ARG A 154 16.39 -22.94 -12.22
N LEU A 155 16.58 -23.89 -13.14
CA LEU A 155 16.63 -23.59 -14.58
C LEU A 155 15.33 -22.95 -15.07
N ARG A 156 14.17 -23.41 -14.57
CA ARG A 156 12.87 -22.78 -14.90
C ARG A 156 12.84 -21.31 -14.50
N LEU A 157 13.28 -20.98 -13.29
CA LEU A 157 13.36 -19.59 -12.81
C LEU A 157 14.31 -18.76 -13.68
N ASP A 158 15.50 -19.28 -14.00
CA ASP A 158 16.47 -18.57 -14.85
C ASP A 158 15.90 -18.27 -16.24
N VAL A 159 15.08 -19.18 -16.79
CA VAL A 159 14.41 -19.00 -18.08
C VAL A 159 13.26 -17.99 -17.99
N MET A 160 12.56 -17.92 -16.86
CA MET A 160 11.58 -16.86 -16.61
C MET A 160 12.25 -15.48 -16.58
N GLU A 161 13.40 -15.36 -15.89
CA GLU A 161 14.21 -14.14 -15.90
C GLU A 161 14.68 -13.77 -17.31
N ASP A 162 15.14 -14.75 -18.10
CA ASP A 162 15.52 -14.50 -19.50
C ASP A 162 14.33 -14.00 -20.34
N ARG A 163 13.13 -14.54 -20.13
CA ARG A 163 11.91 -14.08 -20.82
C ARG A 163 11.56 -12.66 -20.39
N PHE A 164 11.61 -12.36 -19.09
CA PHE A 164 11.34 -10.99 -18.60
C PHE A 164 12.33 -9.99 -19.19
N GLU A 165 13.61 -10.35 -19.30
CA GLU A 165 14.60 -9.51 -19.99
C GLU A 165 14.21 -9.24 -21.46
N ALA A 166 13.76 -10.27 -22.17
CA ALA A 166 13.30 -10.14 -23.54
C ALA A 166 12.08 -9.22 -23.67
N GLU A 167 11.12 -9.32 -22.76
CA GLU A 167 9.91 -8.48 -22.76
C GLU A 167 10.22 -7.03 -22.40
N LEU A 168 11.07 -6.78 -21.40
CA LEU A 168 11.51 -5.43 -21.02
C LEU A 168 12.36 -4.77 -22.12
N ARG A 169 13.14 -5.54 -22.88
CA ARG A 169 13.86 -5.05 -24.07
C ARG A 169 12.94 -4.79 -25.26
N SER A 170 11.73 -5.37 -25.27
CA SER A 170 10.72 -5.12 -26.29
C SER A 170 9.76 -3.98 -25.90
N GLY A 171 9.88 -3.43 -24.69
CA GLY A 171 9.00 -2.37 -24.17
C GLY A 171 7.65 -2.87 -23.66
N HIS A 172 7.52 -4.18 -23.39
CA HIS A 172 6.29 -4.78 -22.85
C HIS A 172 6.28 -4.77 -21.31
N ASP A 173 6.76 -3.69 -20.69
CA ASP A 173 7.00 -3.62 -19.23
C ASP A 173 5.72 -3.89 -18.42
N HIS A 174 4.57 -3.39 -18.88
CA HIS A 174 3.29 -3.58 -18.20
C HIS A 174 2.77 -5.02 -18.26
N ALA A 175 3.04 -5.75 -19.36
CA ALA A 175 2.52 -7.08 -19.60
C ALA A 175 3.15 -8.13 -18.65
N VAL A 176 4.41 -7.92 -18.26
CA VAL A 176 5.14 -8.83 -17.36
C VAL A 176 5.08 -8.43 -15.89
N LEU A 177 4.53 -7.25 -15.57
CA LEU A 177 4.63 -6.68 -14.22
C LEU A 177 3.96 -7.55 -13.15
N GLY A 178 2.77 -8.09 -13.43
CA GLY A 178 2.05 -8.94 -12.47
C GLY A 178 2.82 -10.23 -12.13
N GLU A 179 3.41 -10.86 -13.13
CA GLU A 179 4.19 -12.08 -12.96
C GLU A 179 5.54 -11.82 -12.26
N LEU A 180 6.19 -10.69 -12.58
CA LEU A 180 7.40 -10.23 -11.89
C LEU A 180 7.15 -9.97 -10.41
N VAL A 181 6.02 -9.35 -10.04
CA VAL A 181 5.64 -9.11 -8.64
C VAL A 181 5.48 -10.44 -7.90
N ALA A 182 4.67 -11.36 -8.43
CA ALA A 182 4.43 -12.65 -7.80
C ALA A 182 5.73 -13.44 -7.61
N LEU A 183 6.59 -13.50 -8.64
CA LEU A 183 7.83 -14.27 -8.54
C LEU A 183 8.86 -13.62 -7.61
N ALA A 184 8.93 -12.28 -7.54
CA ALA A 184 9.84 -11.58 -6.64
C ALA A 184 9.41 -11.68 -5.16
N GLU A 185 8.12 -11.91 -4.89
CA GLU A 185 7.63 -12.22 -3.55
C GLU A 185 8.01 -13.66 -3.13
N GLU A 186 8.00 -14.61 -4.07
CA GLU A 186 8.42 -16.00 -3.83
C GLU A 186 9.95 -16.15 -3.73
N GLU A 187 10.71 -15.37 -4.51
CA GLU A 187 12.17 -15.45 -4.62
C GLU A 187 12.85 -14.10 -4.28
N PRO A 188 12.71 -13.58 -3.03
CA PRO A 188 13.11 -12.23 -2.65
C PRO A 188 14.63 -11.99 -2.68
N LEU A 189 15.43 -13.05 -2.65
CA LEU A 189 16.90 -12.97 -2.71
C LEU A 189 17.46 -13.10 -4.14
N ARG A 190 16.61 -13.32 -5.16
CA ARG A 190 17.04 -13.31 -6.56
C ARG A 190 17.18 -11.87 -7.06
N GLU A 191 18.39 -11.33 -6.92
CA GLU A 191 18.68 -9.94 -7.27
C GLU A 191 18.38 -9.59 -8.73
N ARG A 192 18.63 -10.51 -9.68
CA ARG A 192 18.34 -10.29 -11.12
C ARG A 192 16.85 -10.07 -11.34
N LEU A 193 16.01 -10.96 -10.81
CA LEU A 193 14.56 -10.82 -10.84
C LEU A 193 14.08 -9.52 -10.19
N CYS A 194 14.63 -9.17 -9.03
CA CYS A 194 14.30 -7.93 -8.34
C CYS A 194 14.68 -6.70 -9.17
N GLY A 195 15.84 -6.70 -9.81
CA GLY A 195 16.27 -5.63 -10.72
C GLY A 195 15.34 -5.49 -11.93
N GLN A 196 14.85 -6.59 -12.49
CA GLN A 196 13.86 -6.57 -13.57
C GLN A 196 12.53 -5.97 -13.11
N LEU A 197 12.06 -6.32 -11.91
CA LEU A 197 10.86 -5.72 -11.30
C LEU A 197 11.05 -4.23 -11.04
N MET A 198 12.20 -3.81 -10.50
CA MET A 198 12.54 -2.40 -10.29
C MET A 198 12.47 -1.60 -11.60
N LEU A 199 13.06 -2.13 -12.67
CA LEU A 199 13.05 -1.48 -13.98
C LEU A 199 11.63 -1.37 -14.56
N ALA A 200 10.85 -2.45 -14.47
CA ALA A 200 9.47 -2.48 -14.96
C ALA A 200 8.58 -1.47 -14.21
N LEU A 201 8.66 -1.44 -12.88
CA LEU A 201 7.93 -0.49 -12.03
C LEU A 201 8.32 0.95 -12.35
N TYR A 202 9.61 1.24 -12.48
CA TYR A 202 10.11 2.57 -12.84
C TYR A 202 9.55 3.03 -14.19
N ARG A 203 9.64 2.20 -15.22
CA ARG A 203 9.11 2.51 -16.57
C ARG A 203 7.59 2.66 -16.62
N CYS A 204 6.88 2.01 -15.71
CA CYS A 204 5.44 2.19 -15.51
C CYS A 204 5.08 3.44 -14.66
N GLY A 205 6.04 4.29 -14.31
CA GLY A 205 5.82 5.49 -13.50
C GLY A 205 5.69 5.24 -11.99
N ARG A 206 5.97 4.02 -11.52
CA ARG A 206 5.88 3.60 -10.12
C ARG A 206 7.25 3.64 -9.42
N GLN A 207 7.93 4.79 -9.49
CA GLN A 207 9.31 4.95 -8.99
C GLN A 207 9.47 4.60 -7.50
N ALA A 208 8.56 5.06 -6.63
CA ALA A 208 8.62 4.77 -5.19
C ALA A 208 8.65 3.26 -4.94
N GLN A 209 7.78 2.52 -5.62
CA GLN A 209 7.70 1.07 -5.47
C GLN A 209 8.93 0.34 -6.04
N ALA A 210 9.55 0.88 -7.10
CA ALA A 210 10.83 0.37 -7.57
C ALA A 210 11.93 0.52 -6.49
N LEU A 211 11.97 1.65 -5.78
CA LEU A 211 12.93 1.85 -4.68
C LEU A 211 12.58 1.02 -3.43
N ASP A 212 11.30 0.74 -3.18
CA ASP A 212 10.87 -0.16 -2.11
C ASP A 212 11.33 -1.60 -2.36
N VAL A 213 11.32 -2.07 -3.61
CA VAL A 213 11.88 -3.39 -3.98
C VAL A 213 13.35 -3.46 -3.56
N PHE A 214 14.17 -2.47 -3.90
CA PHE A 214 15.58 -2.42 -3.48
C PHE A 214 15.73 -2.48 -1.97
N SER A 215 14.98 -1.66 -1.24
CA SER A 215 15.05 -1.59 0.23
C SER A 215 14.68 -2.94 0.87
N ARG A 216 13.69 -3.66 0.34
CA ARG A 216 13.30 -4.99 0.81
C ARG A 216 14.40 -6.03 0.57
N VAL A 217 14.97 -6.08 -0.63
CA VAL A 217 16.04 -7.01 -0.99
C VAL A 217 17.29 -6.76 -0.16
N ARG A 218 17.69 -5.49 0.00
CA ARG A 218 18.82 -5.09 0.85
C ARG A 218 18.64 -5.55 2.28
N ARG A 219 17.46 -5.30 2.87
CA ARG A 219 17.15 -5.73 4.23
C ARG A 219 17.27 -7.25 4.37
N ALA A 220 16.69 -8.02 3.45
CA ALA A 220 16.77 -9.47 3.48
C ALA A 220 18.22 -9.99 3.36
N LEU A 221 19.02 -9.45 2.42
CA LEU A 221 20.43 -9.83 2.25
C LEU A 221 21.29 -9.49 3.47
N VAL A 222 21.06 -8.34 4.10
CA VAL A 222 21.81 -7.91 5.28
C VAL A 222 21.39 -8.74 6.51
N GLU A 223 20.10 -8.95 6.73
CA GLU A 223 19.58 -9.69 7.88
C GLU A 223 19.91 -11.19 7.81
N GLU A 224 19.74 -11.82 6.64
CA GLU A 224 19.90 -13.28 6.49
C GLU A 224 21.35 -13.70 6.20
N HIS A 225 22.12 -12.85 5.52
CA HIS A 225 23.44 -13.21 5.01
C HIS A 225 24.55 -12.21 5.36
N GLY A 226 24.24 -11.04 5.94
CA GLY A 226 25.22 -9.99 6.20
C GLY A 226 25.86 -9.42 4.94
N LEU A 227 25.19 -9.55 3.79
CA LEU A 227 25.68 -9.11 2.48
C LEU A 227 24.94 -7.84 2.04
N GLU A 228 25.66 -6.97 1.33
CA GLU A 228 25.03 -5.85 0.61
C GLU A 228 24.58 -6.31 -0.79
N PRO A 229 23.56 -5.67 -1.39
CA PRO A 229 23.14 -5.95 -2.75
C PRO A 229 24.28 -5.84 -3.75
N SER A 230 24.22 -6.62 -4.82
CA SER A 230 25.15 -6.59 -5.94
C SER A 230 25.30 -5.19 -6.53
N ARG A 231 26.48 -4.94 -7.12
CA ARG A 231 26.79 -3.68 -7.79
C ARG A 231 25.78 -3.34 -8.89
N GLU A 232 25.29 -4.33 -9.61
CA GLU A 232 24.30 -4.14 -10.67
C GLU A 232 23.00 -3.56 -10.13
N LEU A 233 22.51 -4.09 -9.00
CA LEU A 233 21.29 -3.62 -8.35
C LEU A 233 21.48 -2.22 -7.74
N GLN A 234 22.64 -1.95 -7.13
CA GLN A 234 22.99 -0.62 -6.62
C GLN A 234 23.06 0.44 -7.75
N VAL A 235 23.66 0.10 -8.89
CA VAL A 235 23.71 0.98 -10.06
C VAL A 235 22.31 1.26 -10.59
N LEU A 236 21.45 0.26 -10.66
CA LEU A 236 20.05 0.45 -11.07
C LEU A 236 19.31 1.40 -10.12
N GLN A 237 19.46 1.22 -8.81
CA GLN A 237 18.89 2.14 -7.82
C GLN A 237 19.36 3.58 -8.06
N GLN A 238 20.66 3.78 -8.24
CA GLN A 238 21.22 5.10 -8.50
C GLN A 238 20.68 5.71 -9.79
N ASN A 239 20.60 4.93 -10.86
CA ASN A 239 20.04 5.37 -12.14
C ASN A 239 18.56 5.76 -12.02
N ILE A 240 17.79 5.05 -11.19
CA ILE A 240 16.38 5.37 -10.91
C ILE A 240 16.29 6.71 -10.15
N LEU A 241 17.15 6.95 -9.17
CA LEU A 241 17.18 8.20 -8.39
C LEU A 241 17.58 9.41 -9.25
N THR A 242 18.47 9.24 -10.23
CA THR A 242 18.94 10.32 -11.12
C THR A 242 18.10 10.47 -12.40
N HIS A 243 17.07 9.65 -12.58
CA HIS A 243 16.30 9.55 -13.82
C HIS A 243 17.17 9.38 -15.07
N ASP A 244 18.13 8.45 -14.99
CA ASP A 244 19.11 8.23 -16.04
C ASP A 244 18.43 7.90 -17.39
N PRO A 245 18.78 8.60 -18.49
CA PRO A 245 18.20 8.36 -19.80
C PRO A 245 18.34 6.93 -20.33
N SER A 246 19.32 6.16 -19.86
CA SER A 246 19.52 4.75 -20.22
C SER A 246 18.38 3.84 -19.75
N LEU A 247 17.59 4.26 -18.76
CA LEU A 247 16.44 3.52 -18.25
C LEU A 247 15.19 3.67 -19.12
N ARG A 248 15.19 4.61 -20.09
CA ARG A 248 14.02 4.84 -20.94
C ARG A 248 13.65 3.58 -21.74
N PRO A 249 12.35 3.31 -21.95
CA PRO A 249 11.94 2.21 -22.79
C PRO A 249 12.48 2.43 -24.21
N PRO A 250 12.86 1.35 -24.92
CA PRO A 250 13.26 1.47 -26.31
C PRO A 250 12.13 2.10 -27.11
N THR A 251 12.45 3.17 -27.87
CA THR A 251 11.45 3.89 -28.65
C THR A 251 10.93 2.95 -29.73
N ARG A 252 9.65 2.58 -29.65
CA ARG A 252 9.01 1.78 -30.69
C ARG A 252 8.97 2.61 -31.98
N THR A 253 9.93 2.41 -32.87
CA THR A 253 9.85 2.88 -34.25
C THR A 253 8.79 2.05 -34.95
N ALA A 254 7.52 2.43 -34.76
CA ALA A 254 6.49 2.04 -35.69
C ALA A 254 6.94 2.53 -37.07
N PRO A 255 7.02 1.67 -38.10
CA PRO A 255 7.27 2.15 -39.44
C PRO A 255 6.13 3.10 -39.80
N VAL A 256 6.46 4.38 -39.99
CA VAL A 256 5.55 5.37 -40.55
C VAL A 256 5.27 4.94 -41.98
N ALA A 257 4.19 4.20 -42.18
CA ALA A 257 3.64 3.98 -43.50
C ALA A 257 3.20 5.35 -44.06
N PRO A 258 3.56 5.72 -45.30
CA PRO A 258 3.17 7.00 -45.87
C PRO A 258 1.65 7.10 -45.97
N ALA A 259 1.09 8.19 -45.46
CA ALA A 259 -0.34 8.47 -45.48
C ALA A 259 -0.85 8.55 -46.93
N ALA A 260 -1.68 7.59 -47.33
CA ALA A 260 -2.52 7.68 -48.52
C ALA A 260 -3.87 8.31 -48.16
N PRO A 261 -4.49 9.11 -49.05
CA PRO A 261 -5.62 9.97 -48.73
C PRO A 261 -6.93 9.18 -48.52
N ALA A 262 -7.71 9.62 -47.53
CA ALA A 262 -8.95 9.00 -47.10
C ALA A 262 -10.07 9.08 -48.17
N ALA A 263 -10.67 7.93 -48.47
CA ALA A 263 -11.96 7.79 -49.13
C ALA A 263 -12.91 7.00 -48.20
N PRO A 264 -14.24 7.25 -48.26
CA PRO A 264 -15.17 6.92 -47.18
C PRO A 264 -15.52 5.43 -47.12
N ALA A 265 -15.62 4.89 -45.90
CA ALA A 265 -15.89 3.48 -45.63
C ALA A 265 -17.36 3.09 -45.89
N PRO A 266 -17.64 1.93 -46.51
CA PRO A 266 -18.94 1.29 -46.42
C PRO A 266 -19.03 0.44 -45.13
N ALA A 267 -20.22 0.43 -44.54
CA ALA A 267 -20.56 -0.33 -43.35
C ALA A 267 -20.42 -1.84 -43.60
N ALA A 268 -19.67 -2.52 -42.72
CA ALA A 268 -19.65 -3.96 -42.62
C ALA A 268 -19.85 -4.39 -41.16
N THR A 269 -20.86 -5.22 -40.97
CA THR A 269 -21.28 -5.91 -39.74
C THR A 269 -20.19 -6.81 -39.18
N VAL A 270 -19.95 -6.72 -37.87
CA VAL A 270 -19.07 -7.62 -37.10
C VAL A 270 -19.92 -8.62 -36.32
N PRO A 271 -19.58 -9.93 -36.27
CA PRO A 271 -20.28 -10.91 -35.45
C PRO A 271 -19.88 -10.81 -33.97
N GLU A 272 -20.82 -11.25 -33.15
CA GLU A 272 -20.87 -11.28 -31.71
C GLU A 272 -19.84 -12.24 -31.07
N THR A 273 -18.89 -11.70 -30.30
CA THR A 273 -18.17 -12.46 -29.25
C THR A 273 -17.76 -11.53 -28.08
N VAL A 274 -18.31 -11.85 -26.90
CA VAL A 274 -17.84 -11.61 -25.52
C VAL A 274 -17.33 -10.20 -25.18
N ARG A 275 -18.19 -9.42 -24.50
CA ARG A 275 -17.97 -8.04 -24.06
C ARG A 275 -17.29 -7.99 -22.68
N GLU A 276 -16.01 -7.64 -22.64
CA GLU A 276 -15.35 -7.05 -21.47
C GLU A 276 -15.86 -5.61 -21.26
N PRO A 277 -15.88 -5.07 -20.02
CA PRO A 277 -16.41 -3.73 -19.75
C PRO A 277 -15.53 -2.64 -20.38
N GLU A 278 -16.17 -1.85 -21.23
CA GLU A 278 -15.63 -0.76 -22.05
C GLU A 278 -15.23 0.45 -21.18
N ARG A 279 -13.92 0.75 -21.11
CA ARG A 279 -13.41 1.96 -20.43
C ARG A 279 -13.72 3.20 -21.27
N VAL A 280 -14.53 4.12 -20.73
CA VAL A 280 -14.84 5.43 -21.32
C VAL A 280 -13.60 6.35 -21.23
N PRO A 281 -13.17 7.04 -22.31
CA PRO A 281 -12.04 7.97 -22.25
C PRO A 281 -12.37 9.22 -21.40
N PRO A 282 -11.37 9.87 -20.76
CA PRO A 282 -11.58 11.02 -19.88
C PRO A 282 -12.14 12.23 -20.67
N ARG A 283 -13.25 12.79 -20.18
CA ARG A 283 -13.88 13.99 -20.74
C ARG A 283 -13.18 15.25 -20.24
N THR A 284 -12.91 16.18 -21.15
CA THR A 284 -12.45 17.54 -20.82
C THR A 284 -13.66 18.46 -20.92
N GLU A 285 -14.07 19.07 -19.82
CA GLU A 285 -15.26 19.92 -19.74
C GLU A 285 -14.88 21.33 -19.27
N ARG A 286 -15.53 22.37 -19.82
CA ARG A 286 -15.46 23.74 -19.27
C ARG A 286 -16.44 23.84 -18.12
N ARG A 287 -15.98 24.26 -16.94
CA ARG A 287 -16.81 24.48 -15.76
C ARG A 287 -16.41 25.78 -15.07
N SER A 288 -17.40 26.50 -14.55
CA SER A 288 -17.16 27.58 -13.59
C SER A 288 -16.68 26.98 -12.26
N VAL A 289 -15.54 27.46 -11.77
CA VAL A 289 -14.90 26.97 -10.54
C VAL A 289 -14.29 28.14 -9.75
N ALA A 290 -14.19 27.97 -8.43
CA ALA A 290 -13.41 28.87 -7.59
C ALA A 290 -12.07 28.22 -7.24
N VAL A 291 -10.98 28.94 -7.48
CA VAL A 291 -9.62 28.48 -7.22
C VAL A 291 -9.04 29.24 -6.03
N LEU A 292 -8.56 28.48 -5.04
CA LEU A 292 -7.81 28.97 -3.88
C LEU A 292 -6.32 28.64 -4.08
N LEU A 293 -5.48 29.67 -4.13
CA LEU A 293 -4.03 29.53 -4.03
C LEU A 293 -3.56 29.99 -2.66
N VAL A 294 -2.77 29.16 -1.98
CA VAL A 294 -2.15 29.52 -0.69
C VAL A 294 -0.63 29.41 -0.82
N GLY A 295 0.07 30.51 -0.56
CA GLY A 295 1.53 30.54 -0.45
C GLY A 295 1.97 30.50 1.01
N ALA A 296 2.90 29.61 1.35
CA ALA A 296 3.49 29.49 2.67
C ALA A 296 4.90 30.11 2.73
N ASP A 297 5.07 31.13 3.58
CA ASP A 297 6.36 31.70 3.92
C ASP A 297 6.83 31.10 5.26
N LEU A 298 8.06 30.60 5.27
CA LEU A 298 8.69 29.85 6.36
C LEU A 298 9.74 30.77 7.02
N PRO A 299 9.95 30.66 8.34
CA PRO A 299 10.89 31.50 9.06
C PRO A 299 12.35 31.27 8.61
N GLU A 300 13.19 32.30 8.70
CA GLU A 300 14.63 32.17 8.44
C GLU A 300 15.26 31.17 9.40
N GLY A 301 15.90 30.13 8.86
CA GLY A 301 16.47 29.01 9.62
C GLY A 301 15.68 27.69 9.50
N ALA A 302 14.43 27.73 9.02
CA ALA A 302 13.76 26.51 8.54
C ALA A 302 14.48 26.03 7.28
N ASP A 303 15.00 24.79 7.27
CA ASP A 303 15.67 24.22 6.11
C ASP A 303 14.71 24.19 4.91
N PRO A 304 14.90 25.06 3.89
CA PRO A 304 14.01 25.12 2.73
C PRO A 304 14.10 23.87 1.86
N ARG A 305 15.09 23.00 2.10
CA ARG A 305 15.27 21.70 1.44
C ARG A 305 14.55 20.57 2.17
N SER A 306 13.99 20.82 3.35
CA SER A 306 13.28 19.80 4.09
C SER A 306 11.89 19.60 3.51
N SER A 307 11.72 18.54 2.71
CA SER A 307 10.44 18.13 2.11
C SER A 307 9.31 18.03 3.16
N ARG A 308 9.65 17.75 4.42
CA ARG A 308 8.71 17.60 5.55
C ARG A 308 7.96 18.89 5.90
N THR A 309 8.63 20.04 5.94
CA THR A 309 7.98 21.31 6.32
C THR A 309 7.01 21.81 5.24
N LEU A 310 7.38 21.62 3.97
CA LEU A 310 6.51 21.93 2.82
C LEU A 310 5.33 20.96 2.75
N TYR A 311 5.56 19.69 3.08
CA TYR A 311 4.50 18.68 3.16
C TYR A 311 3.46 19.05 4.22
N HIS A 312 3.86 19.39 5.45
CA HIS A 312 2.92 19.80 6.50
C HIS A 312 2.08 21.03 6.11
N ALA A 313 2.71 22.06 5.55
CA ALA A 313 1.98 23.23 5.08
C ALA A 313 0.98 22.90 3.97
N ALA A 314 1.35 22.01 3.04
CA ALA A 314 0.45 21.54 1.99
C ALA A 314 -0.72 20.72 2.54
N THR A 315 -0.48 19.84 3.51
CA THR A 315 -1.51 19.02 4.17
C THR A 315 -2.50 19.89 4.95
N THR A 316 -2.03 20.88 5.71
CA THR A 316 -2.94 21.80 6.41
C THR A 316 -3.81 22.60 5.45
N VAL A 317 -3.26 23.08 4.33
CA VAL A 317 -4.07 23.75 3.30
C VAL A 317 -5.07 22.78 2.66
N ALA A 318 -4.67 21.53 2.44
CA ALA A 318 -5.57 20.50 1.93
C ALA A 318 -6.74 20.22 2.89
N GLU A 319 -6.47 20.11 4.19
CA GLU A 319 -7.48 19.88 5.23
C GLU A 319 -8.53 20.99 5.24
N TYR A 320 -8.12 22.25 5.30
CA TYR A 320 -9.06 23.38 5.29
C TYR A 320 -9.75 23.51 3.93
N ALA A 321 -9.08 23.24 2.81
CA ALA A 321 -9.76 23.27 1.52
C ALA A 321 -10.86 22.19 1.42
N GLU A 322 -10.58 20.98 1.89
CA GLU A 322 -11.51 19.85 1.86
C GLU A 322 -12.66 20.01 2.88
N GLU A 323 -12.42 20.65 4.03
CA GLU A 323 -13.46 20.99 5.02
C GLU A 323 -14.60 21.80 4.41
N PHE A 324 -14.28 22.76 3.53
CA PHE A 324 -15.26 23.59 2.83
C PHE A 324 -15.62 23.05 1.43
N GLY A 325 -15.40 21.76 1.16
CA GLY A 325 -15.83 21.13 -0.10
C GLY A 325 -14.95 21.41 -1.33
N GLY A 326 -13.70 21.84 -1.12
CA GLY A 326 -12.68 22.00 -2.15
C GLY A 326 -11.93 20.69 -2.44
N VAL A 327 -11.43 20.56 -3.66
CA VAL A 327 -10.58 19.46 -4.12
C VAL A 327 -9.18 20.02 -4.37
N VAL A 328 -8.16 19.43 -3.77
CA VAL A 328 -6.77 19.87 -3.95
C VAL A 328 -6.25 19.39 -5.30
N ALA A 329 -5.90 20.33 -6.18
CA ALA A 329 -5.37 20.02 -7.51
C ALA A 329 -3.86 19.73 -7.47
N GLY A 330 -3.16 20.19 -6.42
CA GLY A 330 -1.75 19.87 -6.17
C GLY A 330 -1.00 20.96 -5.40
N ALA A 331 0.27 20.69 -5.10
CA ALA A 331 1.19 21.65 -4.48
C ALA A 331 2.48 21.77 -5.33
N LEU A 332 2.94 23.00 -5.54
CA LEU A 332 4.17 23.33 -6.26
C LEU A 332 5.10 24.11 -5.31
N GLY A 333 5.97 23.38 -4.62
CA GLY A 333 6.88 23.95 -3.63
C GLY A 333 6.12 24.56 -2.45
N ARG A 334 6.13 25.89 -2.33
CA ARG A 334 5.48 26.64 -1.25
C ARG A 334 4.03 27.04 -1.54
N VAL A 335 3.51 26.67 -2.71
CA VAL A 335 2.19 27.09 -3.18
C VAL A 335 1.28 25.87 -3.29
N SER A 336 0.15 25.90 -2.59
CA SER A 336 -0.91 24.90 -2.65
C SER A 336 -2.08 25.42 -3.48
N VAL A 337 -2.70 24.55 -4.29
CA VAL A 337 -3.81 24.88 -5.17
C VAL A 337 -5.02 24.00 -4.84
N ALA A 338 -6.14 24.62 -4.51
CA ALA A 338 -7.43 23.95 -4.30
C ALA A 338 -8.53 24.53 -5.21
N VAL A 339 -9.48 23.68 -5.60
CA VAL A 339 -10.53 23.97 -6.58
C VAL A 339 -11.88 23.61 -5.98
N PHE A 340 -12.80 24.56 -5.95
CA PHE A 340 -14.13 24.44 -5.39
C PHE A 340 -15.18 24.45 -6.51
N GLY A 341 -16.32 23.79 -6.27
CA GLY A 341 -17.42 23.68 -7.24
C GLY A 341 -17.47 22.37 -8.03
N LEU A 342 -16.67 21.36 -7.65
CA LEU A 342 -16.59 20.07 -8.32
C LEU A 342 -17.36 18.97 -7.56
N ARG A 343 -18.70 19.04 -7.49
CA ARG A 343 -19.48 17.96 -6.85
C ARG A 343 -19.45 16.65 -7.68
N PRO A 344 -19.47 15.45 -7.04
CA PRO A 344 -19.47 14.17 -7.75
C PRO A 344 -20.82 13.83 -8.42
N ASP A 345 -21.94 14.35 -7.90
CA ASP A 345 -23.28 13.84 -8.22
C ASP A 345 -24.19 14.81 -9.00
N ALA A 346 -23.67 15.93 -9.51
CA ALA A 346 -24.46 16.88 -10.28
C ALA A 346 -24.30 16.62 -11.79
N GLU A 347 -25.29 15.97 -12.40
CA GLU A 347 -25.45 15.86 -13.86
C GLU A 347 -25.88 17.19 -14.53
N ASP A 348 -26.05 18.29 -13.76
CA ASP A 348 -26.68 19.51 -14.27
C ASP A 348 -25.71 20.71 -14.41
N GLY A 349 -25.50 21.14 -15.67
CA GLY A 349 -25.33 22.55 -16.07
C GLY A 349 -23.93 23.20 -16.00
N PRO A 350 -23.67 24.26 -16.78
CA PRO A 350 -22.42 25.04 -16.79
C PRO A 350 -22.26 26.01 -15.61
N ALA A 351 -23.19 26.04 -14.65
CA ALA A 351 -23.13 26.94 -13.51
C ALA A 351 -22.38 26.30 -12.33
N ALA A 352 -21.47 27.04 -11.69
CA ALA A 352 -20.91 26.63 -10.42
C ALA A 352 -22.05 26.44 -9.39
N PRO A 353 -21.99 25.43 -8.49
CA PRO A 353 -22.97 25.33 -7.41
C PRO A 353 -22.96 26.64 -6.60
N GLU A 354 -24.15 27.18 -6.31
CA GLU A 354 -24.33 28.40 -5.52
C GLU A 354 -23.48 28.31 -4.23
N GLY A 355 -22.46 29.17 -4.11
CA GLY A 355 -21.61 29.23 -2.92
C GLY A 355 -20.15 28.76 -3.06
N ALA A 356 -19.70 28.24 -4.21
CA ALA A 356 -18.31 27.79 -4.39
C ALA A 356 -17.25 28.88 -4.08
N SER A 357 -17.50 30.13 -4.51
CA SER A 357 -16.66 31.29 -4.18
C SER A 357 -16.66 31.60 -2.68
N ALA A 358 -17.80 31.45 -2.01
CA ALA A 358 -17.93 31.67 -0.57
C ALA A 358 -17.22 30.58 0.25
N ASP A 359 -17.27 29.34 -0.21
CA ASP A 359 -16.57 28.21 0.40
C ASP A 359 -15.06 28.35 0.29
N ALA A 360 -14.55 28.78 -0.88
CA ALA A 360 -13.13 29.07 -1.06
C ALA A 360 -12.64 30.21 -0.15
N VAL A 361 -13.45 31.26 0.04
CA VAL A 361 -13.12 32.36 0.96
C VAL A 361 -13.21 31.92 2.42
N ARG A 362 -14.17 31.08 2.79
CA ARG A 362 -14.28 30.51 4.14
C ARG A 362 -13.09 29.61 4.47
N ALA A 363 -12.66 28.76 3.53
CA ALA A 363 -11.44 27.97 3.66
C ALA A 363 -10.21 28.84 3.86
N ALA A 364 -10.07 29.92 3.07
CA ALA A 364 -8.97 30.86 3.23
C ALA A 364 -9.00 31.57 4.59
N LEU A 365 -10.17 31.96 5.07
CA LEU A 365 -10.36 32.61 6.37
C LEU A 365 -10.17 31.67 7.56
N ALA A 366 -10.25 30.35 7.36
CA ALA A 366 -10.03 29.34 8.38
C ALA A 366 -8.54 29.10 8.68
N LEU A 367 -7.64 29.51 7.78
CA LEU A 367 -6.18 29.40 7.91
C LEU A 367 -5.57 30.30 9.00
N ARG A 368 -6.30 30.68 10.05
CA ARG A 368 -5.94 31.74 11.03
C ARG A 368 -4.71 31.47 11.91
N GLY A 369 -3.98 30.37 11.71
CA GLY A 369 -2.82 29.98 12.51
C GLY A 369 -1.59 29.63 11.67
N PRO A 370 -0.41 29.44 12.31
CA PRO A 370 0.75 28.85 11.65
C PRO A 370 0.33 27.51 11.04
N LEU A 371 0.74 27.25 9.78
CA LEU A 371 0.41 26.05 8.97
C LEU A 371 1.02 24.74 9.54
N GLY A 372 0.81 24.48 10.83
CA GLY A 372 1.51 23.45 11.58
C GLY A 372 3.00 23.75 11.85
N VAL A 373 3.50 24.91 11.41
CA VAL A 373 4.93 25.29 11.52
C VAL A 373 5.08 26.57 12.33
N PRO A 374 5.70 26.54 13.52
CA PRO A 374 5.93 27.73 14.34
C PRO A 374 6.67 28.83 13.54
N GLY A 375 6.09 30.04 13.49
CA GLY A 375 6.67 31.17 12.76
C GLY A 375 6.44 31.17 11.25
N ALA A 376 5.71 30.20 10.69
CA ALA A 376 5.27 30.25 9.30
C ALA A 376 4.13 31.25 9.13
N SER A 377 4.23 32.03 8.06
CA SER A 377 3.19 32.94 7.59
C SER A 377 2.62 32.44 6.27
N TRP A 378 1.45 32.92 5.91
CA TRP A 378 0.76 32.47 4.71
C TRP A 378 0.13 33.66 3.99
N ARG A 379 -0.18 33.48 2.72
CA ARG A 379 -0.91 34.45 1.89
C ARG A 379 -1.83 33.70 0.95
N ALA A 380 -3.02 34.22 0.70
CA ALA A 380 -4.01 33.51 -0.12
C ALA A 380 -4.60 34.40 -1.22
N VAL A 381 -4.93 33.78 -2.34
CA VAL A 381 -5.70 34.38 -3.43
C VAL A 381 -6.88 33.48 -3.74
N VAL A 382 -8.07 34.06 -3.79
CA VAL A 382 -9.27 33.39 -4.28
C VAL A 382 -9.69 34.03 -5.60
N SER A 383 -9.80 33.22 -6.65
CA SER A 383 -10.22 33.66 -7.98
C SER A 383 -11.29 32.73 -8.51
N ALA A 384 -12.42 33.28 -8.95
CA ALA A 384 -13.51 32.51 -9.57
C ALA A 384 -13.63 32.83 -11.06
N GLY A 385 -13.95 31.81 -11.85
CA GLY A 385 -14.23 31.93 -13.27
C GLY A 385 -14.22 30.58 -14.00
N GLU A 386 -14.29 30.62 -15.33
CA GLU A 386 -14.32 29.44 -16.19
C GLU A 386 -12.94 28.75 -16.32
N ALA A 387 -12.88 27.44 -16.04
CA ALA A 387 -11.68 26.64 -16.24
C ALA A 387 -11.97 25.32 -16.96
N LEU A 388 -10.98 24.81 -17.71
CA LEU A 388 -11.04 23.46 -18.28
C LEU A 388 -10.65 22.45 -17.21
N VAL A 389 -11.59 21.58 -16.88
CA VAL A 389 -11.43 20.53 -15.87
C VAL A 389 -11.43 19.18 -16.58
N ARG A 390 -10.36 18.40 -16.39
CA ARG A 390 -10.29 17.01 -16.85
C ARG A 390 -10.44 16.07 -15.65
N ARG A 391 -11.52 15.28 -15.65
CA ARG A 391 -11.76 14.20 -14.68
C ARG A 391 -11.66 12.84 -15.36
N ASP A 392 -11.06 11.87 -14.67
CA ASP A 392 -11.20 10.46 -15.03
C ASP A 392 -12.43 9.90 -14.31
N PRO A 393 -13.50 9.45 -15.01
CA PRO A 393 -14.69 8.90 -14.36
C PRO A 393 -14.43 7.60 -13.60
N HIS A 394 -13.32 6.90 -13.88
CA HIS A 394 -13.00 5.58 -13.31
C HIS A 394 -12.00 5.66 -12.15
N ASP A 395 -11.46 6.85 -11.87
CA ASP A 395 -10.58 7.11 -10.74
C ASP A 395 -10.88 8.48 -10.11
N PRO A 396 -11.79 8.56 -9.12
CA PRO A 396 -12.08 9.81 -8.41
C PRO A 396 -10.89 10.33 -7.58
N ALA A 397 -9.81 9.55 -7.42
CA ALA A 397 -8.56 9.98 -6.79
C ALA A 397 -7.52 10.50 -7.80
N ALA A 398 -7.81 10.47 -9.11
CA ALA A 398 -6.94 11.04 -10.12
C ALA A 398 -6.86 12.58 -9.97
N PRO A 399 -5.66 13.19 -10.08
CA PRO A 399 -5.49 14.62 -9.88
C PRO A 399 -6.33 15.40 -10.90
N VAL A 400 -7.15 16.31 -10.39
CA VAL A 400 -7.96 17.20 -11.23
C VAL A 400 -7.03 18.16 -11.95
N LEU A 401 -6.88 17.97 -13.27
CA LEU A 401 -6.09 18.88 -14.08
C LEU A 401 -6.94 20.11 -14.43
N VAL A 402 -6.61 21.25 -13.82
CA VAL A 402 -7.17 22.56 -14.17
C VAL A 402 -6.18 23.28 -15.08
N VAL A 403 -6.52 23.42 -16.36
CA VAL A 403 -5.71 24.14 -17.35
C VAL A 403 -6.42 25.42 -17.75
N GLY A 404 -5.80 26.57 -17.52
CA GLY A 404 -6.37 27.83 -17.99
C GLY A 404 -5.80 29.09 -17.34
N ARG A 405 -6.17 30.23 -17.92
CA ARG A 405 -5.73 31.58 -17.54
C ARG A 405 -6.03 31.93 -16.08
N LEU A 406 -7.02 31.27 -15.45
CA LEU A 406 -7.45 31.52 -14.08
C LEU A 406 -6.35 31.18 -13.05
N VAL A 407 -5.68 30.04 -13.20
CA VAL A 407 -4.59 29.61 -12.30
C VAL A 407 -3.35 30.48 -12.51
N ASP A 408 -3.04 30.84 -13.76
CA ASP A 408 -1.92 31.73 -14.08
C ASP A 408 -2.12 33.15 -13.52
N GLN A 409 -3.35 33.67 -13.60
CA GLN A 409 -3.71 34.97 -13.00
C GLN A 409 -3.64 34.93 -11.48
N ALA A 410 -4.21 33.91 -10.84
CA ALA A 410 -4.14 33.76 -9.39
C ALA A 410 -2.69 33.64 -8.90
N ARG A 411 -1.82 32.95 -9.65
CA ARG A 411 -0.39 32.82 -9.35
C ARG A 411 0.35 34.15 -9.45
N LEU A 412 0.07 34.96 -10.47
CA LEU A 412 0.63 36.31 -10.61
C LEU A 412 0.21 37.22 -9.46
N LEU A 413 -1.05 37.15 -9.05
CA LEU A 413 -1.59 37.94 -7.94
C LEU A 413 -0.97 37.56 -6.59
N LEU A 414 -0.73 36.26 -6.35
CA LEU A 414 -0.17 35.74 -5.09
C LEU A 414 1.17 36.40 -4.72
N ALA A 415 1.98 36.76 -5.71
CA ALA A 415 3.27 37.42 -5.49
C ALA A 415 3.15 38.79 -4.81
N GLY A 416 2.03 39.49 -5.00
CA GLY A 416 1.77 40.82 -4.44
C GLY A 416 0.97 40.81 -3.13
N VAL A 417 0.49 39.66 -2.66
CA VAL A 417 -0.33 39.55 -1.44
C VAL A 417 0.56 39.63 -0.18
N PRO A 418 0.29 40.55 0.76
CA PRO A 418 0.95 40.59 2.06
C PRO A 418 0.66 39.34 2.90
N ASN A 419 1.57 39.02 3.81
CA ASN A 419 1.40 37.87 4.71
C ASN A 419 0.21 38.10 5.67
N GLY A 420 -0.64 37.08 5.80
CA GLY A 420 -1.89 37.09 6.56
C GLY A 420 -3.10 37.67 5.81
N GLU A 421 -2.94 38.08 4.54
CA GLU A 421 -4.04 38.64 3.75
C GLU A 421 -4.62 37.65 2.72
N ILE A 422 -5.90 37.86 2.39
CA ILE A 422 -6.64 37.13 1.37
C ILE A 422 -7.11 38.12 0.31
N HIS A 423 -6.57 38.01 -0.91
CA HIS A 423 -6.95 38.87 -2.03
C HIS A 423 -7.97 38.16 -2.91
N LEU A 424 -9.06 38.87 -3.24
CA LEU A 424 -10.15 38.37 -4.06
C LEU A 424 -10.08 38.97 -5.46
N SER A 425 -10.27 38.12 -6.49
CA SER A 425 -10.27 38.53 -7.89
C SER A 425 -11.39 37.86 -8.70
N GLY A 426 -11.75 38.47 -9.85
CA GLY A 426 -12.79 37.95 -10.73
C GLY A 426 -14.19 38.01 -10.13
N GLU A 427 -15.00 37.00 -10.43
CA GLU A 427 -16.40 36.86 -9.97
C GLU A 427 -16.50 36.61 -8.45
N ALA A 428 -15.41 36.16 -7.81
CA ALA A 428 -15.37 35.86 -6.38
C ALA A 428 -15.67 37.08 -5.50
N VAL A 429 -15.45 38.31 -5.99
CA VAL A 429 -15.77 39.54 -5.25
C VAL A 429 -17.26 39.78 -5.20
N GLU A 430 -17.94 39.63 -6.34
CA GLU A 430 -19.38 39.86 -6.50
C GLU A 430 -20.17 38.78 -5.73
N ASP A 431 -19.71 37.53 -5.81
CA ASP A 431 -20.31 36.39 -5.11
C ASP A 431 -20.22 36.46 -3.58
N THR A 432 -19.21 37.16 -3.05
CA THR A 432 -18.92 37.16 -1.60
C THR A 432 -19.12 38.51 -0.92
N ALA A 433 -19.52 39.55 -1.67
CA ALA A 433 -19.71 40.92 -1.15
C ALA A 433 -20.75 41.03 -0.02
N GLY A 434 -21.74 40.13 0.01
CA GLY A 434 -22.76 40.05 1.06
C GLY A 434 -22.45 39.07 2.20
N LEU A 435 -21.40 38.25 2.07
CA LEU A 435 -21.12 37.12 2.96
C LEU A 435 -19.90 37.33 3.86
N VAL A 436 -18.93 38.14 3.40
CA VAL A 436 -17.66 38.38 4.09
C VAL A 436 -17.35 39.88 4.05
N PRO A 437 -16.86 40.49 5.16
CA PRO A 437 -16.42 41.89 5.15
C PRO A 437 -15.25 42.08 4.16
N GLN A 438 -15.42 43.00 3.21
CA GLN A 438 -14.45 43.27 2.16
C GLN A 438 -14.04 44.74 2.17
N ARG A 439 -12.75 45.00 1.95
CA ARG A 439 -12.24 46.36 1.73
C ARG A 439 -11.79 46.54 0.27
N PRO A 440 -12.26 47.57 -0.43
CA PRO A 440 -11.82 47.86 -1.80
C PRO A 440 -10.34 48.26 -1.82
N THR A 441 -9.65 47.97 -2.93
CA THR A 441 -8.22 48.23 -3.10
C THR A 441 -7.95 48.89 -4.45
N ASP A 442 -6.96 49.80 -4.50
CA ASP A 442 -6.54 50.52 -5.70
C ASP A 442 -5.48 49.75 -6.51
N ARG A 443 -5.17 48.50 -6.12
CA ARG A 443 -4.16 47.68 -6.79
C ARG A 443 -4.68 47.13 -8.13
N PRO A 444 -3.87 47.15 -9.21
CA PRO A 444 -4.28 46.59 -10.49
C PRO A 444 -4.57 45.08 -10.34
N HIS A 445 -5.72 44.64 -10.87
CA HIS A 445 -6.19 43.26 -10.90
C HIS A 445 -6.67 42.63 -9.57
N VAL A 446 -6.59 43.34 -8.43
CA VAL A 446 -7.25 42.93 -7.17
C VAL A 446 -8.48 43.79 -6.97
N ARG A 447 -9.63 43.18 -6.70
CA ARG A 447 -10.90 43.91 -6.57
C ARG A 447 -11.29 44.16 -5.11
N ALA A 448 -10.93 43.26 -4.18
CA ALA A 448 -11.17 43.43 -2.75
C ALA A 448 -10.21 42.59 -1.89
N VAL A 449 -10.03 43.00 -0.64
CA VAL A 449 -9.36 42.22 0.42
C VAL A 449 -10.41 41.75 1.41
N ALA A 450 -10.44 40.45 1.72
CA ALA A 450 -11.34 39.91 2.74
C ALA A 450 -10.74 40.16 4.13
N GLU A 451 -11.47 40.86 5.01
CA GLU A 451 -11.01 41.16 6.36
C GLU A 451 -11.34 40.01 7.33
N PRO A 452 -10.36 39.52 8.12
CA PRO A 452 -10.60 38.50 9.13
C PRO A 452 -11.30 39.13 10.35
N ARG A 453 -12.61 39.34 10.28
CA ARG A 453 -13.39 39.69 11.47
C ARG A 453 -13.58 38.43 12.33
N ALA A 454 -13.34 38.56 13.64
CA ALA A 454 -13.71 37.55 14.63
C ALA A 454 -15.24 37.52 14.77
N THR A 455 -15.91 36.76 13.91
CA THR A 455 -17.22 36.22 14.24
C THR A 455 -16.97 35.13 15.29
N PRO A 456 -17.46 35.27 16.54
CA PRO A 456 -17.43 34.15 17.47
C PRO A 456 -18.21 32.99 16.82
N PRO A 457 -17.81 31.72 17.07
CA PRO A 457 -18.60 30.58 16.62
C PRO A 457 -20.05 30.80 17.07
N PRO A 458 -21.05 30.51 16.23
CA PRO A 458 -22.44 30.70 16.63
C PRO A 458 -22.62 30.01 17.98
N ALA A 459 -23.06 30.79 18.98
CA ALA A 459 -23.35 30.26 20.30
C ALA A 459 -24.24 29.04 20.10
N ALA A 460 -23.78 27.89 20.59
CA ALA A 460 -24.49 26.63 20.54
C ALA A 460 -25.92 26.85 21.04
N THR A 461 -26.83 27.07 20.10
CA THR A 461 -28.25 27.17 20.36
C THR A 461 -28.69 25.73 20.42
N GLY A 462 -28.71 25.21 21.65
CA GLY A 462 -29.04 23.85 22.05
C GLY A 462 -29.46 22.93 20.91
N LEU A 463 -28.49 22.24 20.32
CA LEU A 463 -28.78 20.93 19.75
C LEU A 463 -29.13 19.99 20.90
N PRO A 464 -30.10 19.07 20.73
CA PRO A 464 -30.39 18.07 21.74
C PRO A 464 -29.13 17.24 21.99
N ASP A 465 -28.84 17.03 23.27
CA ASP A 465 -27.85 16.08 23.79
C ASP A 465 -27.74 14.81 22.93
N PRO A 466 -26.59 14.48 22.30
CA PRO A 466 -26.41 13.28 21.51
C PRO A 466 -26.10 12.09 22.44
N ALA A 467 -26.93 11.87 23.47
CA ALA A 467 -26.73 10.81 24.45
C ALA A 467 -27.00 9.39 23.91
N GLY A 468 -26.83 9.12 22.61
CA GLY A 468 -27.22 7.82 22.04
C GLY A 468 -26.57 7.39 20.73
N GLY A 469 -25.58 8.13 20.19
CA GLY A 469 -24.97 7.76 18.91
C GLY A 469 -24.07 6.53 18.96
N TYR A 470 -23.29 6.39 20.06
CA TYR A 470 -22.21 5.40 20.14
C TYR A 470 -22.21 4.55 21.43
N GLU A 471 -23.37 4.42 22.09
CA GLU A 471 -23.46 3.78 23.41
C GLU A 471 -23.04 2.30 23.37
N ALA A 472 -23.29 1.62 22.25
CA ALA A 472 -22.86 0.24 22.01
C ALA A 472 -21.34 0.12 21.84
N GLU A 473 -20.73 0.99 21.03
CA GLU A 473 -19.30 1.06 20.78
C GLU A 473 -18.53 1.42 22.05
N LEU A 474 -19.04 2.39 22.82
CA LEU A 474 -18.51 2.74 24.14
C LEU A 474 -18.59 1.57 25.12
N GLY A 475 -19.67 0.78 25.08
CA GLY A 475 -19.82 -0.47 25.85
C GLY A 475 -18.76 -1.51 25.51
N ILE A 476 -18.43 -1.68 24.22
CA ILE A 476 -17.37 -2.59 23.76
C ILE A 476 -16.00 -2.10 24.23
N LEU A 477 -15.68 -0.82 24.03
CA LEU A 477 -14.40 -0.23 24.46
C LEU A 477 -14.19 -0.37 25.97
N ARG A 478 -15.24 -0.13 26.77
CA ARG A 478 -15.19 -0.30 28.24
C ARG A 478 -14.92 -1.75 28.62
N SER A 479 -15.60 -2.69 27.96
CA SER A 479 -15.40 -4.13 28.20
C SER A 479 -13.97 -4.59 27.86
N LEU A 480 -13.40 -4.08 26.76
CA LEU A 480 -12.03 -4.39 26.37
C LEU A 480 -10.99 -3.76 27.29
N LEU A 481 -11.22 -2.53 27.78
CA LEU A 481 -10.36 -1.90 28.79
C LEU A 481 -10.38 -2.69 30.11
N THR A 482 -11.57 -3.10 30.58
CA THR A 482 -11.70 -3.96 31.77
C THR A 482 -10.93 -5.27 31.59
N ARG A 483 -10.97 -5.85 30.39
CA ARG A 483 -10.20 -7.06 30.06
C ARG A 483 -8.69 -6.83 30.05
N ALA A 484 -8.22 -5.74 29.45
CA ALA A 484 -6.80 -5.37 29.44
C ALA A 484 -6.25 -5.17 30.86
N ARG A 485 -7.08 -4.63 31.77
CA ARG A 485 -6.75 -4.46 33.20
C ARG A 485 -6.73 -5.76 33.99
N HIS A 486 -7.63 -6.70 33.71
CA HIS A 486 -7.74 -7.94 34.51
C HIS A 486 -6.84 -9.09 34.02
N HIS A 487 -6.46 -9.08 32.75
CA HIS A 487 -5.67 -10.16 32.15
C HIS A 487 -4.22 -9.75 31.82
N ASP A 488 -3.79 -8.55 32.24
CA ASP A 488 -2.47 -7.97 32.02
C ASP A 488 -1.93 -8.20 30.60
N ALA A 489 -2.75 -7.92 29.58
CA ALA A 489 -2.38 -8.14 28.20
C ALA A 489 -2.58 -6.86 27.38
N PRO A 490 -1.60 -6.47 26.53
CA PRO A 490 -1.75 -5.31 25.67
C PRO A 490 -2.91 -5.53 24.69
N HIS A 491 -3.88 -4.62 24.65
CA HIS A 491 -5.00 -4.67 23.70
C HIS A 491 -4.92 -3.51 22.72
N LEU A 492 -5.00 -3.79 21.42
CA LEU A 492 -5.05 -2.79 20.35
C LEU A 492 -6.46 -2.74 19.75
N VAL A 493 -7.12 -1.60 19.84
CA VAL A 493 -8.41 -1.34 19.17
C VAL A 493 -8.24 -0.28 18.10
N THR A 494 -8.52 -0.65 16.87
CA THR A 494 -8.51 0.29 15.72
C THR A 494 -9.94 0.72 15.42
N VAL A 495 -10.22 2.02 15.55
CA VAL A 495 -11.49 2.64 15.19
C VAL A 495 -11.38 3.18 13.77
N LEU A 496 -11.98 2.46 12.82
CA LEU A 496 -12.04 2.82 11.42
C LEU A 496 -13.34 3.57 11.14
N GLY A 497 -13.25 4.63 10.35
CA GLY A 497 -14.41 5.41 9.96
C GLY A 497 -14.03 6.48 8.95
N GLU A 498 -14.96 6.81 8.07
CA GLU A 498 -14.80 7.88 7.09
C GLU A 498 -14.79 9.27 7.78
N ARG A 499 -14.43 10.32 7.05
CA ARG A 499 -14.47 11.71 7.58
C ARG A 499 -15.90 12.05 8.05
N GLY A 500 -16.02 12.55 9.29
CA GLY A 500 -17.31 12.88 9.90
C GLY A 500 -18.02 11.71 10.60
N ALA A 501 -17.46 10.50 10.63
CA ALA A 501 -18.03 9.35 11.34
C ALA A 501 -17.89 9.41 12.88
N GLY A 502 -17.55 10.57 13.46
CA GLY A 502 -17.45 10.77 14.92
C GLY A 502 -16.32 10.03 15.64
N LYS A 503 -15.26 9.58 14.95
CA LYS A 503 -14.11 8.87 15.58
C LYS A 503 -13.50 9.64 16.75
N THR A 504 -13.18 10.92 16.54
CA THR A 504 -12.58 11.78 17.57
C THR A 504 -13.52 12.00 18.75
N GLU A 505 -14.82 12.11 18.49
CA GLU A 505 -15.86 12.25 19.52
C GLU A 505 -16.00 10.96 20.34
N LEU A 506 -16.09 9.80 19.69
CA LEU A 506 -16.10 8.49 20.36
C LEU A 506 -14.87 8.28 21.26
N LEU A 507 -13.67 8.57 20.74
CA LEU A 507 -12.42 8.46 21.52
C LEU A 507 -12.41 9.46 22.69
N ALA A 508 -12.91 10.68 22.47
CA ALA A 508 -12.98 11.70 23.49
C ALA A 508 -13.97 11.33 24.61
N ASP A 509 -15.15 10.82 24.25
CA ASP A 509 -16.21 10.39 25.15
C ASP A 509 -15.81 9.14 25.95
N PHE A 510 -15.17 8.18 25.29
CA PHE A 510 -14.64 7.00 25.98
C PHE A 510 -13.63 7.42 27.05
N ILE A 511 -12.66 8.28 26.69
CA ILE A 511 -11.65 8.77 27.63
C ILE A 511 -12.28 9.62 28.73
N GLY A 512 -13.23 10.50 28.39
CA GLY A 512 -13.95 11.33 29.37
C GLY A 512 -14.78 10.50 30.35
N GLY A 513 -15.22 9.30 29.94
CA GLY A 513 -15.91 8.33 30.77
C GLY A 513 -15.01 7.50 31.69
N ILE A 514 -13.68 7.57 31.56
CA ILE A 514 -12.73 6.94 32.48
C ILE A 514 -12.60 7.84 33.70
N GLN A 515 -13.39 7.56 34.74
CA GLN A 515 -13.36 8.30 36.02
C GLN A 515 -12.42 7.66 37.06
N ASP A 516 -11.47 6.84 36.61
CA ASP A 516 -10.59 6.04 37.47
C ASP A 516 -9.19 6.66 37.54
N ASP A 517 -8.84 7.27 38.67
CA ASP A 517 -7.52 7.85 38.95
C ASP A 517 -6.36 6.84 38.91
N VAL A 518 -6.70 5.54 38.87
CA VAL A 518 -5.72 4.44 38.78
C VAL A 518 -5.21 4.24 37.34
N VAL A 519 -5.95 4.71 36.33
CA VAL A 519 -5.59 4.54 34.91
C VAL A 519 -4.93 5.81 34.37
N ARG A 520 -3.75 5.66 33.77
CA ARG A 520 -3.07 6.76 33.10
C ARG A 520 -3.58 6.85 31.67
N VAL A 521 -4.19 7.98 31.29
CA VAL A 521 -4.66 8.20 29.93
C VAL A 521 -3.78 9.23 29.22
N VAL A 522 -3.32 8.88 28.02
CA VAL A 522 -2.53 9.75 27.17
C VAL A 522 -3.14 9.82 25.78
N ARG A 523 -3.38 11.05 25.32
CA ARG A 523 -3.78 11.32 23.94
C ARG A 523 -2.59 11.87 23.15
N VAL A 524 -2.29 11.19 22.05
CA VAL A 524 -1.27 11.56 21.08
C VAL A 524 -1.99 11.91 19.78
N ARG A 525 -1.61 13.02 19.15
CA ARG A 525 -2.05 13.31 17.79
C ARG A 525 -1.06 12.69 16.80
N ALA A 526 -1.58 12.09 15.73
CA ALA A 526 -0.78 11.60 14.62
C ALA A 526 -0.18 12.77 13.82
N GLY A 527 0.83 13.42 14.38
CA GLY A 527 1.60 14.46 13.70
C GLY A 527 3.04 14.43 14.18
N GLY A 528 3.97 14.16 13.27
CA GLY A 528 5.41 14.11 13.55
C GLY A 528 5.99 12.70 13.73
N SER A 529 7.29 12.65 14.05
CA SER A 529 8.04 11.39 14.22
C SER A 529 7.64 10.64 15.50
N ALA A 530 7.96 9.34 15.56
CA ALA A 530 7.69 8.51 16.75
C ALA A 530 8.23 9.13 18.05
N ARG A 531 9.36 9.82 17.96
CA ARG A 531 9.95 10.55 19.08
C ARG A 531 9.03 11.65 19.63
N TRP A 532 8.39 12.45 18.77
CA TRP A 532 7.46 13.49 19.22
C TRP A 532 6.23 12.89 19.90
N SER A 533 5.67 11.83 19.32
CA SER A 533 4.57 11.08 19.90
C SER A 533 4.91 10.50 21.28
N VAL A 534 6.13 9.96 21.44
CA VAL A 534 6.60 9.45 22.74
C VAL A 534 6.88 10.57 23.74
N CYS A 535 7.46 11.70 23.31
CA CYS A 535 7.67 12.85 24.18
C CYS A 535 6.37 13.37 24.79
N ASP A 536 5.26 13.36 24.05
CA ASP A 536 3.95 13.74 24.58
C ASP A 536 3.45 12.76 25.66
N VAL A 537 3.71 11.46 25.48
CA VAL A 537 3.43 10.45 26.51
C VAL A 537 4.25 10.70 27.77
N LEU A 538 5.54 11.01 27.62
CA LEU A 538 6.43 11.24 28.75
C LEU A 538 6.11 12.54 29.48
N ARG A 539 5.76 13.62 28.76
CA ARG A 539 5.28 14.86 29.36
C ARG A 539 4.05 14.58 30.23
N ALA A 540 3.09 13.82 29.72
CA ALA A 540 1.91 13.41 30.48
C ALA A 540 2.29 12.58 31.71
N CYS A 541 3.25 11.65 31.60
CA CYS A 541 3.76 10.86 32.73
C CYS A 541 4.51 11.69 33.79
N CYS A 542 5.11 12.82 33.39
CA CYS A 542 5.82 13.74 34.27
C CYS A 542 4.95 14.90 34.78
N GLY A 543 3.67 14.97 34.41
CA GLY A 543 2.78 16.08 34.78
C GLY A 543 3.16 17.42 34.13
N LEU A 544 3.90 17.39 33.03
CA LEU A 544 4.35 18.58 32.31
C LEU A 544 3.31 19.00 31.26
N GLY A 545 3.16 20.31 31.07
CA GLY A 545 2.31 20.88 30.03
C GLY A 545 2.84 20.56 28.61
N ARG A 546 1.95 20.67 27.61
CA ARG A 546 2.24 20.32 26.20
C ARG A 546 3.36 21.14 25.55
N GLU A 547 3.62 22.36 26.05
CA GLU A 547 4.63 23.27 25.52
C GLU A 547 5.99 23.18 26.25
N ALA A 548 6.10 22.34 27.27
CA ALA A 548 7.34 22.20 28.05
C ALA A 548 8.34 21.28 27.33
N ASP A 549 9.58 21.73 27.16
CA ASP A 549 10.66 20.85 26.70
C ASP A 549 10.94 19.75 27.73
N LEU A 550 11.00 18.51 27.24
CA LEU A 550 11.36 17.38 28.10
C LEU A 550 12.88 17.42 28.33
N ALA A 551 13.29 17.99 29.46
CA ALA A 551 14.69 18.05 29.85
C ALA A 551 15.24 16.64 30.13
N ASP A 552 16.52 16.43 29.83
CA ASP A 552 17.19 15.12 30.02
C ASP A 552 17.19 14.69 31.49
N SER A 553 17.19 15.65 32.43
CA SER A 553 17.01 15.40 33.85
C SER A 553 15.65 14.78 34.18
N ALA A 554 14.56 15.27 33.57
CA ALA A 554 13.20 14.75 33.78
C ALA A 554 13.03 13.35 33.17
N LEU A 555 13.63 13.10 32.01
CA LEU A 555 13.69 11.77 31.41
C LEU A 555 14.48 10.80 32.30
N THR A 556 15.65 11.23 32.80
CA THR A 556 16.51 10.45 33.69
C THR A 556 15.79 10.08 34.98
N GLU A 557 15.09 11.04 35.60
CA GLU A 557 14.30 10.81 36.81
C GLU A 557 13.14 9.83 36.56
N LEU A 558 12.44 9.97 35.41
CA LEU A 558 11.39 9.04 35.00
C LEU A 558 11.95 7.62 34.81
N VAL A 559 13.05 7.46 34.07
CA VAL A 559 13.64 6.13 33.83
C VAL A 559 14.10 5.50 35.14
N HIS A 560 14.78 6.24 36.02
CA HIS A 560 15.19 5.70 37.32
C HIS A 560 14.03 5.36 38.25
N ARG A 561 12.92 6.08 38.16
CA ARG A 561 11.70 5.78 38.94
C ARG A 561 11.10 4.44 38.51
N VAL A 562 11.00 4.18 37.21
CA VAL A 562 10.27 3.00 36.71
C VAL A 562 11.18 1.78 36.50
N ALA A 563 12.43 1.97 36.10
CA ALA A 563 13.41 0.89 35.90
C ALA A 563 14.32 0.64 37.12
N GLY A 564 14.28 1.51 38.14
CA GLY A 564 15.21 1.50 39.26
C GLY A 564 16.59 2.10 38.91
N ARG A 565 17.44 2.33 39.91
CA ARG A 565 18.84 2.74 39.70
C ARG A 565 19.70 1.49 39.52
N GLY A 566 20.03 1.16 38.27
CA GLY A 566 20.84 0.01 37.90
C GLY A 566 21.04 -0.09 36.39
N ASP A 567 21.71 -1.15 35.93
CA ASP A 567 22.17 -1.27 34.54
C ASP A 567 21.04 -1.17 33.49
N THR A 568 19.81 -1.53 33.84
CA THR A 568 18.65 -1.39 32.93
C THR A 568 18.32 0.07 32.65
N ALA A 569 18.33 0.93 33.66
CA ALA A 569 18.08 2.36 33.49
C ALA A 569 19.19 3.02 32.67
N GLU A 570 20.45 2.69 32.95
CA GLU A 570 21.61 3.22 32.22
C GLU A 570 21.58 2.81 30.75
N ARG A 571 21.23 1.54 30.45
CA ARG A 571 21.08 1.08 29.06
C ARG A 571 19.95 1.80 28.32
N LEU A 572 18.80 2.01 28.96
CA LEU A 572 17.67 2.72 28.35
C LEU A 572 18.04 4.19 28.05
N LEU A 573 18.62 4.88 29.03
CA LEU A 573 19.06 6.27 28.87
C LEU A 573 20.12 6.40 27.79
N TRP A 574 21.11 5.51 27.76
CA TRP A 574 22.14 5.52 26.73
C TRP A 574 21.55 5.33 25.32
N ARG A 575 20.63 4.38 25.12
CA ARG A 575 19.98 4.17 23.81
C ARG A 575 19.12 5.36 23.38
N MET A 576 18.38 5.97 24.30
CA MET A 576 17.51 7.13 24.00
C MET A 576 18.29 8.41 23.74
N LEU A 577 19.35 8.67 24.53
CA LEU A 577 20.15 9.88 24.39
C LEU A 577 21.07 9.81 23.16
N ARG A 578 21.56 8.62 22.79
CA ARG A 578 22.41 8.41 21.62
C ARG A 578 21.75 8.80 20.30
N GLU A 579 20.43 8.66 20.18
CA GLU A 579 19.67 9.13 18.99
C GLU A 579 19.90 10.62 18.71
N ARG A 580 20.09 11.44 19.75
CA ARG A 580 20.35 12.89 19.61
C ARG A 580 21.72 13.17 19.02
N GLU A 581 22.68 12.29 19.24
CA GLU A 581 24.06 12.43 18.79
C GLU A 581 24.29 11.78 17.44
N CYS A 582 23.49 10.76 17.09
CA CYS A 582 23.62 9.97 15.87
C CYS A 582 22.24 9.59 15.30
N PRO A 583 21.76 10.26 14.23
CA PRO A 583 20.45 10.00 13.62
C PRO A 583 20.26 8.58 13.07
N ASP A 584 21.35 7.87 12.77
CA ASP A 584 21.33 6.48 12.28
C ASP A 584 20.90 5.47 13.37
N ALA A 585 20.76 5.90 14.63
CA ALA A 585 20.36 5.06 15.77
C ALA A 585 18.84 5.09 16.07
N GLU A 586 17.99 5.60 15.17
CA GLU A 586 16.54 5.77 15.39
C GLU A 586 15.84 4.45 15.78
N ALA A 587 16.20 3.33 15.16
CA ALA A 587 15.60 2.02 15.46
C ALA A 587 15.93 1.54 16.89
N ASP A 588 17.17 1.73 17.34
CA ASP A 588 17.62 1.39 18.69
C ASP A 588 16.97 2.27 19.75
N ALA A 589 16.74 3.54 19.43
CA ALA A 589 16.02 4.46 20.29
C ALA A 589 14.54 4.08 20.41
N LEU A 590 13.90 3.69 19.29
CA LEU A 590 12.51 3.23 19.26
C LEU A 590 12.29 1.99 20.14
N ASP A 591 13.23 1.05 20.16
CA ASP A 591 13.23 -0.09 21.10
C ASP A 591 13.24 0.38 22.56
N ALA A 592 14.16 1.28 22.89
CA ALA A 592 14.28 1.80 24.24
C ALA A 592 13.00 2.55 24.66
N TRP A 593 12.38 3.28 23.74
CA TRP A 593 11.09 3.93 23.95
C TRP A 593 9.96 2.92 24.20
N CYS A 594 9.89 1.83 23.44
CA CYS A 594 8.95 0.73 23.70
C CYS A 594 9.13 0.15 25.11
N ASP A 595 10.37 -0.18 25.49
CA ASP A 595 10.69 -0.75 26.80
C ASP A 595 10.26 0.17 27.94
N LEU A 596 10.47 1.48 27.81
CA LEU A 596 10.04 2.46 28.80
C LEU A 596 8.52 2.54 28.91
N LEU A 597 7.78 2.52 27.80
CA LEU A 597 6.31 2.54 27.82
C LEU A 597 5.74 1.27 28.46
N VAL A 598 6.38 0.12 28.24
CA VAL A 598 6.03 -1.15 28.90
C VAL A 598 6.24 -1.05 30.41
N LEU A 599 7.38 -0.49 30.84
CA LEU A 599 7.64 -0.25 32.26
C LEU A 599 6.62 0.71 32.88
N LEU A 600 6.25 1.78 32.16
CA LEU A 600 5.24 2.74 32.61
C LEU A 600 3.85 2.12 32.75
N ALA A 601 3.47 1.24 31.81
CA ALA A 601 2.22 0.50 31.88
C ALA A 601 2.18 -0.48 33.07
N ARG A 602 3.33 -1.05 33.46
CA ARG A 602 3.43 -1.90 34.66
C ARG A 602 3.32 -1.14 35.97
N GLU A 603 3.78 0.11 36.01
CA GLU A 603 3.62 0.98 37.18
C GLU A 603 2.15 1.35 37.40
N ARG A 604 1.46 1.75 36.33
CA ARG A 604 0.03 2.05 36.32
C ARG A 604 -0.57 1.71 34.94
N PRO A 605 -1.75 1.07 34.88
CA PRO A 605 -2.42 0.77 33.61
C PRO A 605 -2.46 1.98 32.68
N LEU A 606 -2.00 1.79 31.45
CA LEU A 606 -1.80 2.88 30.48
C LEU A 606 -2.81 2.74 29.33
N VAL A 607 -3.58 3.79 29.09
CA VAL A 607 -4.43 3.96 27.91
C VAL A 607 -3.76 4.96 26.99
N LEU A 608 -3.34 4.51 25.80
CA LEU A 608 -2.79 5.36 24.76
C LEU A 608 -3.81 5.52 23.64
N SER A 609 -4.18 6.76 23.33
CA SER A 609 -5.08 7.08 22.23
C SER A 609 -4.33 7.84 21.15
N LEU A 610 -4.25 7.28 19.95
CA LEU A 610 -3.72 7.91 18.74
C LEU A 610 -4.88 8.27 17.83
N ASP A 611 -5.13 9.56 17.64
CA ASP A 611 -6.13 10.02 16.67
C ASP A 611 -5.49 10.25 15.30
N ASP A 612 -6.26 10.03 14.24
CA ASP A 612 -5.87 10.20 12.84
C ASP A 612 -4.58 9.47 12.41
N ALA A 613 -4.39 8.21 12.82
CA ALA A 613 -3.19 7.42 12.53
C ALA A 613 -2.84 7.23 11.05
N HIS A 614 -3.77 7.53 10.13
CA HIS A 614 -3.48 7.59 8.69
C HIS A 614 -2.46 8.69 8.34
N VAL A 615 -2.41 9.77 9.13
CA VAL A 615 -1.45 10.89 8.99
C VAL A 615 -0.13 10.60 9.71
N ALA A 616 -0.06 9.56 10.56
CA ALA A 616 1.12 9.25 11.35
C ALA A 616 2.29 8.75 10.49
N ASP A 617 3.52 9.05 10.87
CA ASP A 617 4.71 8.47 10.22
C ASP A 617 4.81 6.96 10.47
N ASP A 618 5.51 6.24 9.58
CA ASP A 618 5.66 4.78 9.70
C ASP A 618 6.36 4.36 11.00
N SER A 619 7.21 5.23 11.55
CA SER A 619 7.84 5.03 12.86
C SER A 619 6.80 4.95 13.99
N VAL A 620 5.75 5.77 13.92
CA VAL A 620 4.66 5.80 14.94
C VAL A 620 3.80 4.55 14.80
N LEU A 621 3.47 4.17 13.57
CA LEU A 621 2.72 2.94 13.28
C LEU A 621 3.49 1.68 13.74
N ASN A 622 4.80 1.63 13.45
CA ASN A 622 5.69 0.57 13.93
C ASN A 622 5.77 0.52 15.46
N LEU A 623 5.83 1.68 16.14
CA LEU A 623 5.82 1.76 17.59
C LEU A 623 4.54 1.13 18.17
N VAL A 624 3.38 1.46 17.61
CA VAL A 624 2.07 0.94 18.05
C VAL A 624 1.98 -0.57 17.86
N GLU A 625 2.35 -1.09 16.68
CA GLU A 625 2.35 -2.54 16.42
C GLU A 625 3.32 -3.28 17.35
N ARG A 626 4.50 -2.69 17.61
CA ARG A 626 5.50 -3.25 18.52
C ARG A 626 4.99 -3.30 19.96
N LEU A 627 4.42 -2.21 20.47
CA LEU A 627 3.79 -2.16 21.80
C LEU A 627 2.67 -3.20 21.94
N ALA A 628 1.87 -3.39 20.89
CA ALA A 628 0.81 -4.39 20.88
C ALA A 628 1.32 -5.84 20.76
N SER A 629 2.55 -6.04 20.28
CA SER A 629 3.20 -7.35 20.15
C SER A 629 3.96 -7.81 21.40
N VAL A 630 4.15 -6.92 22.39
CA VAL A 630 4.87 -7.23 23.63
C VAL A 630 4.21 -8.42 24.36
N SER A 631 5.04 -9.34 24.87
CA SER A 631 4.59 -10.54 25.58
C SER A 631 3.96 -10.22 26.95
N ARG A 632 3.16 -11.19 27.44
CA ARG A 632 2.19 -11.09 28.54
C ARG A 632 2.69 -10.37 29.81
N ASP A 633 1.73 -9.83 30.56
CA ASP A 633 1.86 -9.15 31.86
C ASP A 633 2.13 -7.63 31.76
N VAL A 634 1.37 -6.94 30.90
CA VAL A 634 1.39 -5.47 30.73
C VAL A 634 -0.04 -4.94 30.56
N PRO A 635 -0.58 -4.14 31.51
CA PRO A 635 -1.93 -3.56 31.41
C PRO A 635 -1.92 -2.33 30.50
N LEU A 636 -1.77 -2.57 29.20
CA LEU A 636 -1.72 -1.55 28.15
C LEU A 636 -2.96 -1.61 27.26
N PHE A 637 -3.60 -0.47 27.01
CA PHE A 637 -4.74 -0.34 26.11
C PHE A 637 -4.44 0.71 25.04
N LEU A 638 -4.34 0.29 23.79
CA LEU A 638 -4.02 1.13 22.65
C LEU A 638 -5.30 1.36 21.83
N MET A 639 -5.68 2.61 21.61
CA MET A 639 -6.78 2.99 20.72
C MET A 639 -6.23 3.80 19.56
N VAL A 640 -6.64 3.44 18.34
CA VAL A 640 -6.13 4.05 17.12
C VAL A 640 -7.29 4.45 16.22
N GLY A 641 -7.54 5.75 16.07
CA GLY A 641 -8.50 6.30 15.12
C GLY A 641 -7.87 6.42 13.73
N ALA A 642 -8.49 5.85 12.69
CA ALA A 642 -7.95 5.93 11.34
C ALA A 642 -9.02 5.88 10.24
N ARG A 643 -8.64 6.23 9.02
CA ARG A 643 -9.49 6.02 7.84
C ARG A 643 -9.15 4.66 7.22
N PRO A 644 -10.16 3.83 6.89
CA PRO A 644 -9.92 2.48 6.40
C PRO A 644 -9.15 2.49 5.08
N ALA A 645 -9.53 3.34 4.13
CA ALA A 645 -8.87 3.41 2.82
C ALA A 645 -7.41 3.88 2.88
N GLU A 646 -7.04 4.70 3.86
CA GLU A 646 -5.70 5.29 3.93
C GLU A 646 -4.76 4.43 4.80
N LEU A 647 -5.22 3.99 5.98
CA LEU A 647 -4.42 3.14 6.85
C LEU A 647 -4.22 1.75 6.26
N LEU A 648 -5.29 1.08 5.77
CA LEU A 648 -5.19 -0.29 5.29
C LEU A 648 -4.53 -0.41 3.90
N ARG A 649 -4.56 0.65 3.07
CA ARG A 649 -3.74 0.67 1.84
C ARG A 649 -2.25 0.76 2.15
N ARG A 650 -1.89 1.58 3.14
CA ARG A 650 -0.50 1.76 3.57
C ARG A 650 0.02 0.57 4.39
N ARG A 651 -0.84 -0.04 5.21
CA ARG A 651 -0.56 -1.20 6.08
C ARG A 651 -1.66 -2.26 5.92
N PRO A 652 -1.60 -3.10 4.86
CA PRO A 652 -2.62 -4.12 4.59
C PRO A 652 -2.77 -5.16 5.71
N PHE A 653 -1.70 -5.39 6.46
CA PHE A 653 -1.65 -6.33 7.58
C PHE A 653 -1.72 -5.64 8.95
N TRP A 654 -2.24 -4.41 9.01
CA TRP A 654 -2.35 -3.66 10.26
C TRP A 654 -3.06 -4.46 11.35
N GLY A 655 -2.36 -4.68 12.45
CA GLY A 655 -2.85 -5.47 13.59
C GLY A 655 -3.02 -6.97 13.32
N SER A 656 -2.74 -7.45 12.11
CA SER A 656 -2.77 -8.87 11.75
C SER A 656 -1.61 -9.61 12.42
N GLY A 657 -1.92 -10.72 13.10
CA GLY A 657 -0.93 -11.49 13.85
C GLY A 657 -0.76 -11.07 15.32
N LEU A 658 -1.39 -9.98 15.76
CA LEU A 658 -1.44 -9.60 17.17
C LEU A 658 -2.51 -10.43 17.91
N ARG A 659 -2.16 -10.93 19.11
CA ARG A 659 -3.05 -11.82 19.89
C ARG A 659 -4.31 -11.14 20.42
N HIS A 660 -4.24 -9.84 20.67
CA HIS A 660 -5.27 -9.04 21.33
C HIS A 660 -5.55 -7.75 20.54
N SER A 661 -5.87 -7.91 19.26
CA SER A 661 -6.28 -6.80 18.39
C SER A 661 -7.75 -6.90 18.01
N GLY A 662 -8.43 -5.75 17.92
CA GLY A 662 -9.81 -5.63 17.47
C GLY A 662 -9.99 -4.40 16.57
N THR A 663 -10.98 -4.46 15.69
CA THR A 663 -11.35 -3.34 14.81
C THR A 663 -12.81 -2.98 15.04
N LEU A 664 -13.09 -1.69 15.26
CA LEU A 664 -14.44 -1.13 15.31
C LEU A 664 -14.62 -0.24 14.08
N THR A 665 -15.71 -0.43 13.34
CA THR A 665 -16.00 0.38 12.17
C THR A 665 -17.19 1.29 12.48
N LEU A 666 -17.01 2.60 12.30
CA LEU A 666 -18.06 3.60 12.46
C LEU A 666 -18.66 3.91 11.09
N GLU A 667 -19.98 3.69 10.99
CA GLU A 667 -20.76 4.11 9.83
C GLU A 667 -21.12 5.60 9.97
N ARG A 668 -21.18 6.32 8.84
CA ARG A 668 -21.53 7.74 8.84
C ARG A 668 -22.97 7.89 9.35
N LEU A 669 -23.16 8.66 10.43
CA LEU A 669 -24.50 9.08 10.84
C LEU A 669 -25.15 9.82 9.65
N PRO A 670 -26.37 9.43 9.21
CA PRO A 670 -27.05 10.14 8.14
C PRO A 670 -27.25 11.60 8.55
N ASP A 671 -26.98 12.54 7.64
CA ASP A 671 -27.27 13.97 7.82
C ASP A 671 -28.76 14.14 8.19
N VAL A 672 -29.04 14.31 9.47
CA VAL A 672 -30.37 14.72 9.95
C VAL A 672 -30.47 16.23 9.76
N ASP A 673 -30.31 16.70 8.52
CA ASP A 673 -30.58 18.07 8.12
C ASP A 673 -30.93 18.11 6.63
N SER A 674 -32.03 17.45 6.27
CA SER A 674 -32.75 17.74 5.02
C SER A 674 -34.14 17.09 5.02
N THR A 675 -35.04 17.59 5.88
CA THR A 675 -36.50 17.67 5.61
C THR A 675 -37.24 18.30 6.81
N PRO A 676 -37.84 19.50 6.68
CA PRO A 676 -38.66 20.10 7.75
C PRO A 676 -40.03 19.41 7.97
N GLU A 677 -40.39 18.40 7.16
CA GLU A 677 -41.77 17.87 7.15
C GLU A 677 -41.97 16.56 7.92
N VAL A 678 -40.92 15.79 8.20
CA VAL A 678 -41.07 14.47 8.86
C VAL A 678 -41.12 14.58 10.39
N VAL A 679 -40.40 15.53 11.00
CA VAL A 679 -40.37 15.74 12.47
C VAL A 679 -41.74 16.22 13.02
N ARG A 680 -42.57 16.88 12.21
CA ARG A 680 -43.92 17.29 12.61
C ARG A 680 -44.93 16.13 12.64
N ALA A 681 -44.69 15.05 11.89
CA ALA A 681 -45.57 13.87 11.88
C ALA A 681 -45.33 12.96 13.10
N THR A 682 -44.07 12.72 13.46
CA THR A 682 -43.71 11.83 14.58
C THR A 682 -44.02 12.44 15.95
N THR A 683 -43.87 13.76 16.09
CA THR A 683 -44.17 14.45 17.36
C THR A 683 -45.66 14.50 17.68
N ARG A 684 -46.55 14.43 16.67
CA ARG A 684 -48.02 14.33 16.88
C ARG A 684 -48.47 12.91 17.25
N LEU A 685 -47.78 11.88 16.76
CA LEU A 685 -48.08 10.47 17.08
C LEU A 685 -47.60 10.08 18.48
N VAL A 686 -46.44 10.57 18.93
CA VAL A 686 -45.91 10.28 20.28
C VAL A 686 -46.66 11.05 21.38
N ARG A 687 -47.17 12.26 21.11
CA ARG A 687 -48.05 12.98 22.06
C ARG A 687 -49.44 12.35 22.21
N ARG A 688 -49.98 11.67 21.19
CA ARG A 688 -51.24 10.91 21.30
C ARG A 688 -51.06 9.59 22.06
N ALA A 689 -49.89 8.96 21.99
CA ALA A 689 -49.61 7.71 22.72
C ALA A 689 -49.27 7.91 24.21
N ARG A 690 -48.73 9.08 24.60
CA ARG A 690 -48.46 9.42 26.02
C ARG A 690 -49.67 10.01 26.78
N GLY A 691 -50.75 10.39 26.09
CA GLY A 691 -52.00 10.88 26.70
C GLY A 691 -53.01 9.78 27.07
N HIS A 692 -52.72 8.49 26.86
CA HIS A 692 -53.64 7.38 27.09
C HIS A 692 -53.14 6.31 28.08
N ARG A 693 -52.02 6.55 28.77
CA ARG A 693 -51.49 5.66 29.84
C ARG A 693 -51.48 6.30 31.23
N GLY A 694 -52.29 7.34 31.44
CA GLY A 694 -52.43 8.06 32.72
C GLY A 694 -53.76 7.84 33.45
N ALA A 695 -54.62 6.92 33.01
CA ALA A 695 -55.94 6.74 33.63
C ALA A 695 -56.42 5.28 33.58
N VAL A 696 -55.74 4.35 34.26
CA VAL A 696 -56.37 3.19 34.91
C VAL A 696 -55.41 2.69 36.01
N CYS A 697 -55.66 3.12 37.26
CA CYS A 697 -55.38 2.40 38.51
C CYS A 697 -55.94 3.26 39.67
N HIS A 698 -57.26 3.32 39.76
CA HIS A 698 -57.97 3.53 41.02
C HIS A 698 -59.13 2.54 41.05
N ASP A 699 -59.37 2.00 42.24
CA ASP A 699 -60.39 1.03 42.68
C ASP A 699 -60.15 -0.45 42.38
N GLY A 700 -59.92 -1.21 43.46
CA GLY A 700 -59.95 -2.68 43.52
C GLY A 700 -58.99 -3.26 44.52
#